data_AF-A0A243WIT4-F1
#
_entry.id   AF-A0A243WIT4-F1
#
_cell.length_a   1.000
_cell.length_b   1.000
_cell.length_c   1.000
_cell.angle_alpha   90.00
_cell.angle_beta   90.00
_cell.angle_gamma   90.00
#
_symmetry.space_group_name_H-M   'P 1'
#
loop_
_entity.id
_entity.type
_entity.pdbx_description
1 polymer ?
#
loop_
_entity_poly.entity_id
_entity_poly.type
_entity_poly.pdbx_seq_one_letter_code
_entity_poly.pdbx_strand_id
1 'polypeptide(L)'
;MALSALFSLSTFRYLPHALRLATLLPVLLVWLGLPFAAHGQQRPQKAKVPTTVPRLGPDGRAGIPLPNNDTTRVRTVVVADTARTADSLRVTPRKGALETTVKYVAKDSIRFEVQSKKAYLYNKADVNYGKMELKADMITVDYGTNVVKAEGVADSTGKVKGKPVFNNEGGIYSAGVINYNFKTKKGKIAEAVTNEGEGYIHAETIKKNALNEMYGRNGRYTTCNLEHPHFYINATKMKVIPGEKVVTGPFNLVIGDIPTPLGFLFGYFPMTSSHSRASGIIIPTFGSTTDRGFFLRNGGYYWAANDYIGVRLTGDIYSGNAQSFGGFGLTGEMQYIKRYAYNGRLSLQYSQRPPNQILSSTTASTDAEYRKPRSPKTIWINWSHSPVQKPGGGRFSASVQAGSNDYNTQNAFDARRYLTPAFSSTVSYQKQIRNSPINYAINMSQSQNTTTGSMTFVLPDITVGVARQYPYEWLGITPRGRFYEQFSIAYTGNAKNNISNYEAPRSLNSLPLIGGTTTGRYIPFDLSNLGTILRNSQSGVQHQFQISLGSYTVLKHLSFTPNVNYSSTWYNKRLEYSYVEAARAIRVDTIRKFSPISNFSAGASLGTTIYGILPIKGKKIEAIRHKITPSLTYSFSPDVYKNGNYYNTDVLLDYYRALGSQQITNPTSASYAISNYNGFAFGQPGGARVSQISFSLQNSLEMKVRDTQDTTGTTPFKKVSLLDGLDFGTGYNFAADSLNLAPLSAVFRTQVARKLNININGTFEFYQRDSSGTLINRYLFEQRRIARLSSASIQLSYQFNPAAKPKKKSNVAREVAPTNDPVLGAPQQADPYEDYVDFEIPWELSTSFGASYTDPGPRASRLTVLNRYLRPLPVTVAALNVSGSVKLTENFRLGYSTGYDFKNKNVTFTSLDFYRDLHCWQISGNWRPFGYTRGYNVTIAAKSSLLQDLKLNRNRSFLNR
;
A
#
# COMPACT_ATOMS: atom_id res chain seq x y z
N MET A 1 -7.96 -25.32 -62.22
CA MET A 1 -8.69 -25.08 -63.48
C MET A 1 -10.12 -24.72 -63.11
N ALA A 2 -10.71 -23.58 -63.45
CA ALA A 2 -10.34 -22.48 -64.31
C ALA A 2 -10.81 -21.16 -63.67
N LEU A 3 -9.99 -20.13 -63.87
CA LEU A 3 -10.26 -18.73 -63.62
C LEU A 3 -10.95 -18.18 -64.88
N SER A 4 -12.11 -17.52 -64.79
CA SER A 4 -12.55 -16.42 -65.69
C SER A 4 -14.03 -16.07 -65.47
N ALA A 5 -14.42 -14.85 -65.86
CA ALA A 5 -15.76 -14.24 -65.86
C ALA A 5 -16.19 -13.45 -64.60
N LEU A 6 -15.44 -12.37 -64.32
CA LEU A 6 -16.00 -11.11 -63.84
C LEU A 6 -15.99 -10.15 -65.03
N PHE A 7 -17.15 -9.59 -65.38
CA PHE A 7 -17.43 -8.31 -66.05
C PHE A 7 -18.63 -8.43 -66.99
N SER A 8 -19.79 -8.00 -66.50
CA SER A 8 -20.70 -7.05 -67.18
C SER A 8 -22.06 -7.10 -66.48
N LEU A 9 -22.53 -5.93 -66.06
CA LEU A 9 -23.92 -5.48 -66.18
C LEU A 9 -24.10 -4.21 -65.34
N SER A 10 -23.73 -3.11 -66.00
CA SER A 10 -24.31 -1.79 -65.83
C SER A 10 -25.81 -1.85 -66.15
N THR A 11 -26.66 -1.61 -65.15
CA THR A 11 -27.98 -0.95 -65.27
C THR A 11 -28.69 -1.06 -63.93
N PHE A 12 -28.80 0.06 -63.19
CA PHE A 12 -29.92 0.38 -62.28
C PHE A 12 -29.66 1.81 -61.74
N ARG A 13 -29.92 2.79 -62.62
CA ARG A 13 -30.26 4.16 -62.21
C ARG A 13 -31.76 4.13 -61.88
N TYR A 14 -32.13 4.76 -60.76
CA TYR A 14 -33.47 4.94 -60.19
C TYR A 14 -34.03 3.77 -59.36
N LEU A 15 -33.75 3.80 -58.04
CA LEU A 15 -34.63 3.38 -56.93
C LEU A 15 -34.03 3.89 -55.57
N PRO A 16 -34.83 4.15 -54.51
CA PRO A 16 -34.45 4.97 -53.36
C PRO A 16 -33.48 4.28 -52.36
N HIS A 17 -32.75 5.12 -51.60
CA HIS A 17 -31.59 4.76 -50.77
C HIS A 17 -31.83 3.78 -49.59
N ALA A 18 -33.06 3.38 -49.29
CA ALA A 18 -33.36 2.51 -48.14
C ALA A 18 -33.14 1.00 -48.39
N LEU A 19 -32.90 0.57 -49.65
CA LEU A 19 -32.85 -0.86 -50.01
C LEU A 19 -31.45 -1.40 -50.40
N ARG A 20 -30.39 -0.59 -50.29
CA ARG A 20 -29.01 -1.04 -50.60
C ARG A 20 -28.25 -1.73 -49.46
N LEU A 21 -28.85 -1.85 -48.27
CA LEU A 21 -28.26 -2.57 -47.12
C LEU A 21 -28.90 -3.93 -46.83
N ALA A 22 -30.01 -4.27 -47.49
CA ALA A 22 -30.75 -5.52 -47.26
C ALA A 22 -30.29 -6.70 -48.14
N THR A 23 -29.47 -6.48 -49.17
CA THR A 23 -29.03 -7.54 -50.10
C THR A 23 -27.72 -8.24 -49.74
N LEU A 24 -27.06 -7.87 -48.63
CA LEU A 24 -25.86 -8.55 -48.13
C LEU A 24 -26.15 -9.66 -47.10
N LEU A 25 -27.40 -9.78 -46.64
CA LEU A 25 -27.81 -10.78 -45.64
C LEU A 25 -28.12 -12.19 -46.18
N PRO A 26 -28.62 -12.41 -47.42
CA PRO A 26 -28.98 -13.76 -47.88
C PRO A 26 -27.78 -14.56 -48.40
N VAL A 27 -26.70 -13.90 -48.85
CA VAL A 27 -25.50 -14.58 -49.40
C VAL A 27 -24.66 -15.26 -48.30
N LEU A 28 -24.76 -14.79 -47.05
CA LEU A 28 -24.08 -15.39 -45.91
C LEU A 28 -24.83 -16.58 -45.29
N LEU A 29 -26.13 -16.72 -45.56
CA LEU A 29 -26.99 -17.76 -44.99
C LEU A 29 -27.02 -19.06 -45.80
N VAL A 30 -26.65 -19.04 -47.08
CA VAL A 30 -26.71 -20.23 -47.97
C VAL A 30 -25.46 -21.13 -47.88
N TRP A 31 -24.38 -20.70 -47.21
CA TRP A 31 -23.15 -21.51 -47.08
C TRP A 31 -23.05 -22.37 -45.80
N LEU A 32 -24.09 -22.42 -44.96
CA LEU A 32 -24.02 -22.98 -43.60
C LEU A 32 -24.91 -24.20 -43.35
N GLY A 33 -25.52 -24.77 -44.40
CA GLY A 33 -26.40 -25.93 -44.28
C GLY A 33 -25.69 -27.28 -44.45
N LEU A 34 -24.98 -27.77 -43.41
CA LEU A 34 -24.75 -29.21 -43.22
C LEU A 34 -24.71 -29.55 -41.71
N PRO A 35 -25.49 -30.55 -41.23
CA PRO A 35 -25.64 -30.83 -39.82
C PRO A 35 -24.55 -31.81 -39.35
N PHE A 36 -23.81 -31.46 -38.29
CA PHE A 36 -23.07 -32.42 -37.47
C PHE A 36 -23.16 -32.02 -36.00
N ALA A 37 -23.35 -33.03 -35.16
CA ALA A 37 -23.72 -32.93 -33.75
C ALA A 37 -22.74 -32.09 -32.91
N ALA A 38 -23.31 -31.20 -32.10
CA ALA A 38 -22.60 -30.33 -31.19
C ALA A 38 -22.17 -31.08 -29.91
N HIS A 39 -20.91 -30.95 -29.54
CA HIS A 39 -20.43 -31.24 -28.19
C HIS A 39 -20.19 -29.92 -27.46
N GLY A 40 -21.09 -29.58 -26.53
CA GLY A 40 -20.91 -28.46 -25.61
C GLY A 40 -19.74 -28.71 -24.67
N GLN A 41 -19.02 -27.64 -24.33
CA GLN A 41 -17.89 -27.68 -23.41
C GLN A 41 -18.37 -28.12 -22.01
N GLN A 42 -18.18 -29.40 -21.67
CA GLN A 42 -18.52 -29.93 -20.36
C GLN A 42 -17.64 -29.31 -19.29
N ARG A 43 -18.28 -28.84 -18.21
CA ARG A 43 -17.61 -28.40 -16.98
C ARG A 43 -16.86 -29.61 -16.39
N PRO A 44 -15.60 -29.48 -15.92
CA PRO A 44 -14.97 -30.54 -15.15
C PRO A 44 -15.82 -30.84 -13.91
N GLN A 45 -16.17 -32.11 -13.71
CA GLN A 45 -16.96 -32.55 -12.56
C GLN A 45 -16.24 -32.18 -11.26
N LYS A 46 -16.95 -31.57 -10.31
CA LYS A 46 -16.44 -31.39 -8.94
C LYS A 46 -16.29 -32.77 -8.31
N ALA A 47 -15.05 -33.15 -7.98
CA ALA A 47 -14.79 -34.28 -7.11
C ALA A 47 -15.59 -34.13 -5.81
N LYS A 48 -16.29 -35.20 -5.38
CA LYS A 48 -16.92 -35.26 -4.06
C LYS A 48 -15.83 -35.10 -3.00
N VAL A 49 -15.87 -33.99 -2.27
CA VAL A 49 -15.03 -33.80 -1.08
C VAL A 49 -15.53 -34.77 -0.01
N PRO A 50 -14.67 -35.64 0.57
CA PRO A 50 -15.09 -36.55 1.63
C PRO A 50 -15.65 -35.80 2.84
N THR A 51 -16.71 -36.34 3.43
CA THR A 51 -17.48 -35.76 4.55
C THR A 51 -16.77 -35.78 5.90
N THR A 52 -15.50 -36.14 5.95
CA THR A 52 -14.70 -36.21 7.18
C THR A 52 -13.34 -35.58 6.96
N VAL A 53 -13.22 -34.32 7.35
CA VAL A 53 -11.94 -33.65 7.55
C VAL A 53 -11.40 -34.12 8.92
N PRO A 54 -10.20 -34.72 9.00
CA PRO A 54 -9.60 -35.04 10.29
C PRO A 54 -9.37 -33.73 11.06
N ARG A 55 -9.83 -33.65 12.31
CA ARG A 55 -9.43 -32.55 13.20
C ARG A 55 -7.92 -32.65 13.42
N LEU A 56 -7.19 -31.67 12.90
CA LEU A 56 -5.77 -31.47 13.20
C LEU A 56 -5.65 -31.01 14.67
N GLY A 57 -4.71 -31.60 15.41
CA GLY A 57 -4.31 -31.08 16.72
C GLY A 57 -3.65 -29.70 16.60
N PRO A 58 -3.38 -29.01 17.73
CA PRO A 58 -2.72 -27.70 17.77
C PRO A 58 -1.35 -27.64 17.06
N ASP A 59 -0.76 -28.80 16.77
CA ASP A 59 0.54 -29.03 16.15
C ASP A 59 0.46 -29.41 14.65
N GLY A 60 -0.74 -29.46 14.07
CA GLY A 60 -0.91 -29.60 12.61
C GLY A 60 -0.61 -30.98 12.04
N ARG A 61 -0.64 -32.06 12.85
CA ARG A 61 -0.48 -33.45 12.39
C ARG A 61 -1.81 -34.22 12.44
N ALA A 62 -2.01 -35.12 11.47
CA ALA A 62 -3.18 -36.00 11.42
C ALA A 62 -3.04 -37.12 12.46
N GLY A 63 -4.03 -37.25 13.36
CA GLY A 63 -4.02 -38.25 14.43
C GLY A 63 -4.13 -39.68 13.90
N ILE A 64 -3.15 -40.52 14.27
CA ILE A 64 -3.17 -41.97 14.06
C ILE A 64 -3.92 -42.59 15.25
N PRO A 65 -4.83 -43.58 15.05
CA PRO A 65 -5.48 -44.25 16.17
C PRO A 65 -4.46 -45.12 16.92
N LEU A 66 -4.35 -44.92 18.24
CA LEU A 66 -3.60 -45.82 19.12
C LEU A 66 -4.43 -47.09 19.36
N PRO A 67 -3.87 -48.31 19.20
CA PRO A 67 -4.48 -49.49 19.77
C PRO A 67 -4.14 -49.57 21.26
N ASN A 68 -5.18 -49.79 22.06
CA ASN A 68 -5.06 -50.35 23.40
C ASN A 68 -4.22 -51.62 23.35
N ASN A 69 -3.25 -51.75 24.25
CA ASN A 69 -2.75 -53.05 24.69
C ASN A 69 -2.43 -52.97 26.18
N ASP A 70 -3.33 -53.60 26.93
CA ASP A 70 -3.19 -53.96 28.33
C ASP A 70 -2.62 -55.39 28.40
N THR A 71 -1.58 -55.60 29.22
CA THR A 71 -1.08 -56.89 29.78
C THR A 71 -0.67 -58.02 28.80
N THR A 72 0.32 -58.89 28.97
CA THR A 72 1.23 -59.33 30.04
C THR A 72 2.36 -60.17 29.40
N ARG A 73 3.59 -60.08 29.93
CA ARG A 73 4.67 -61.12 29.97
C ARG A 73 5.93 -60.46 30.57
N VAL A 74 6.00 -60.38 31.91
CA VAL A 74 6.74 -61.31 32.81
C VAL A 74 8.22 -61.41 32.43
N ARG A 75 9.05 -60.64 33.15
CA ARG A 75 10.51 -60.81 33.20
C ARG A 75 10.92 -60.94 34.67
N THR A 76 11.46 -62.11 34.99
CA THR A 76 12.00 -62.54 36.27
C THR A 76 13.17 -61.67 36.70
N VAL A 77 13.08 -61.06 37.88
CA VAL A 77 14.24 -60.67 38.70
C VAL A 77 13.88 -60.99 40.15
N VAL A 78 14.73 -61.81 40.76
CA VAL A 78 14.55 -62.45 42.06
C VAL A 78 14.80 -61.47 43.20
N VAL A 79 13.96 -61.60 44.23
CA VAL A 79 14.06 -60.97 45.55
C VAL A 79 15.18 -61.62 46.36
N ALA A 80 15.97 -60.81 47.08
CA ALA A 80 16.56 -61.20 48.34
C ALA A 80 16.49 -60.03 49.32
N ASP A 81 15.93 -60.30 50.49
CA ASP A 81 15.62 -59.37 51.58
C ASP A 81 16.49 -59.67 52.82
N THR A 82 16.82 -58.62 53.60
CA THR A 82 17.33 -58.56 55.00
C THR A 82 18.51 -59.45 55.46
N ALA A 83 19.38 -59.14 56.42
CA ALA A 83 19.81 -57.95 57.20
C ALA A 83 20.90 -58.45 58.19
N ARG A 84 21.97 -57.67 58.46
CA ARG A 84 22.59 -57.39 59.80
C ARG A 84 24.08 -56.95 59.74
N THR A 85 24.27 -55.69 60.19
CA THR A 85 25.33 -55.08 61.04
C THR A 85 26.84 -55.18 60.75
N ALA A 86 27.40 -53.96 60.54
CA ALA A 86 28.66 -53.36 61.01
C ALA A 86 30.03 -53.90 60.53
N ASP A 87 30.79 -53.04 59.82
CA ASP A 87 31.97 -52.37 60.40
C ASP A 87 32.37 -51.15 59.55
N SER A 88 32.98 -50.19 60.24
CA SER A 88 33.48 -48.86 59.90
C SER A 88 34.34 -48.73 58.63
N LEU A 89 34.32 -47.51 58.08
CA LEU A 89 35.29 -46.95 57.11
C LEU A 89 35.25 -47.49 55.66
N ARG A 90 34.23 -47.08 54.89
CA ARG A 90 34.33 -47.01 53.42
C ARG A 90 34.87 -45.63 53.00
N VAL A 91 36.14 -45.63 52.63
CA VAL A 91 36.84 -44.50 52.00
C VAL A 91 36.14 -44.12 50.70
N THR A 92 35.59 -42.91 50.65
CA THR A 92 35.04 -42.29 49.44
C THR A 92 36.15 -42.13 48.39
N PRO A 93 35.94 -42.48 47.10
CA PRO A 93 36.95 -42.21 46.08
C PRO A 93 37.18 -40.70 46.01
N ARG A 94 38.44 -40.27 46.17
CA ARG A 94 38.82 -38.85 46.07
C ARG A 94 38.35 -38.31 44.71
N LYS A 95 37.45 -37.31 44.72
CA LYS A 95 37.20 -36.46 43.56
C LYS A 95 38.54 -35.91 43.07
N GLY A 96 38.97 -36.33 41.88
CA GLY A 96 40.15 -35.76 41.22
C GLY A 96 39.98 -34.25 41.03
N ALA A 97 41.09 -33.52 40.92
CA ALA A 97 41.09 -32.06 40.80
C ALA A 97 40.50 -31.53 39.47
N LEU A 98 40.20 -32.42 38.51
CA LEU A 98 39.67 -32.09 37.19
C LEU A 98 38.30 -32.73 37.00
N GLU A 99 37.34 -31.96 36.47
CA GLU A 99 35.95 -32.38 36.23
C GLU A 99 35.78 -33.08 34.87
N THR A 100 36.67 -32.81 33.90
CA THR A 100 36.61 -33.36 32.54
C THR A 100 38.00 -33.47 31.91
N THR A 101 38.11 -34.07 30.72
CA THR A 101 39.38 -34.27 30.02
C THR A 101 39.94 -32.95 29.50
N VAL A 102 41.20 -32.65 29.83
CA VAL A 102 41.96 -31.54 29.24
C VAL A 102 42.62 -32.03 27.96
N LYS A 103 42.32 -31.40 26.82
CA LYS A 103 43.05 -31.61 25.55
C LYS A 103 44.02 -30.45 25.38
N TYR A 104 45.28 -30.73 25.10
CA TYR A 104 46.29 -29.71 24.93
C TYR A 104 47.23 -30.02 23.77
N VAL A 105 47.61 -29.00 23.01
CA VAL A 105 48.53 -29.07 21.88
C VAL A 105 49.47 -27.88 21.96
N ALA A 106 50.74 -28.07 21.64
CA ALA A 106 51.73 -27.01 21.48
C ALA A 106 52.61 -27.36 20.28
N LYS A 107 53.00 -26.39 19.46
CA LYS A 107 53.79 -26.65 18.24
C LYS A 107 55.26 -26.92 18.55
N ASP A 108 55.83 -26.20 19.50
CA ASP A 108 57.26 -26.28 19.80
C ASP A 108 57.54 -27.29 20.91
N SER A 109 57.11 -26.99 22.13
CA SER A 109 57.43 -27.84 23.28
C SER A 109 56.41 -27.71 24.42
N ILE A 110 56.33 -28.77 25.23
CA ILE A 110 55.57 -28.80 26.48
C ILE A 110 56.53 -29.22 27.60
N ARG A 111 56.74 -28.36 28.58
CA ARG A 111 57.61 -28.62 29.74
C ARG A 111 56.75 -28.77 30.99
N PHE A 112 56.79 -29.95 31.60
CA PHE A 112 56.19 -30.22 32.90
C PHE A 112 57.24 -30.10 33.99
N GLU A 113 57.02 -29.21 34.94
CA GLU A 113 57.84 -29.04 36.13
C GLU A 113 57.07 -29.59 37.33
N VAL A 114 57.27 -30.88 37.61
CA VAL A 114 56.45 -31.64 38.57
C VAL A 114 56.65 -31.13 40.00
N GLN A 115 57.88 -30.72 40.37
CA GLN A 115 58.18 -30.18 41.70
C GLN A 115 57.48 -28.84 41.95
N SER A 116 57.46 -27.94 40.98
CA SER A 116 56.79 -26.64 41.07
C SER A 116 55.29 -26.72 40.72
N LYS A 117 54.80 -27.90 40.29
CA LYS A 117 53.43 -28.14 39.82
C LYS A 117 53.02 -27.19 38.70
N LYS A 118 53.93 -26.91 37.75
CA LYS A 118 53.67 -26.04 36.59
C LYS A 118 53.84 -26.80 35.27
N ALA A 119 53.02 -26.48 34.29
CA ALA A 119 53.19 -26.92 32.91
C ALA A 119 53.28 -25.69 32.00
N TYR A 120 54.29 -25.67 31.13
CA TYR A 120 54.53 -24.60 30.16
C TYR A 120 54.32 -25.16 28.75
N LEU A 121 53.48 -24.51 27.95
CA LEU A 121 53.20 -24.86 26.57
C LEU A 121 53.67 -23.70 25.67
N TYR A 122 54.54 -24.00 24.71
CA TYR A 122 55.19 -23.00 23.86
C TYR A 122 54.77 -23.10 22.40
N ASN A 123 54.66 -21.92 21.76
CA ASN A 123 54.43 -21.70 20.34
C ASN A 123 53.10 -22.29 19.86
N LYS A 124 52.09 -21.44 19.64
CA LYS A 124 50.72 -21.87 19.28
C LYS A 124 50.16 -22.94 20.24
N ALA A 125 50.24 -22.67 21.54
CA ALA A 125 49.63 -23.49 22.56
C ALA A 125 48.10 -23.37 22.49
N ASP A 126 47.41 -24.50 22.50
CA ASP A 126 45.95 -24.65 22.46
C ASP A 126 45.54 -25.59 23.59
N VAL A 127 44.77 -25.07 24.56
CA VAL A 127 44.27 -25.82 25.71
C VAL A 127 42.74 -25.78 25.70
N ASN A 128 42.14 -26.96 25.61
CA ASN A 128 40.71 -27.19 25.62
C ASN A 128 40.28 -27.94 26.87
N TYR A 129 39.36 -27.38 27.64
CA TYR A 129 38.81 -27.97 28.86
C TYR A 129 37.29 -27.81 28.90
N GLY A 130 36.55 -28.91 28.67
CA GLY A 130 35.09 -28.87 28.54
C GLY A 130 34.66 -28.01 27.33
N LYS A 131 34.05 -26.86 27.60
CA LYS A 131 33.62 -25.85 26.59
C LYS A 131 34.54 -24.64 26.50
N MET A 132 35.61 -24.61 27.29
CA MET A 132 36.59 -23.55 27.26
C MET A 132 37.73 -23.90 26.30
N GLU A 133 38.10 -22.95 25.45
CA GLU A 133 39.20 -23.03 24.51
C GLU A 133 40.12 -21.84 24.75
N LEU A 134 41.42 -22.09 24.95
CA LEU A 134 42.42 -21.07 25.21
C LEU A 134 43.61 -21.26 24.27
N LYS A 135 43.85 -20.28 23.41
CA LYS A 135 44.93 -20.27 22.42
C LYS A 135 45.89 -19.13 22.71
N ALA A 136 47.19 -19.37 22.79
CA ALA A 136 48.21 -18.33 22.96
C ALA A 136 49.58 -18.82 22.49
N ASP A 137 50.56 -17.93 22.34
CA ASP A 137 51.94 -18.36 22.06
C ASP A 137 52.63 -18.95 23.30
N MET A 138 52.25 -18.56 24.52
CA MET A 138 52.69 -19.22 25.74
C MET A 138 51.53 -19.42 26.71
N ILE A 139 51.32 -20.66 27.16
CA ILE A 139 50.35 -21.00 28.22
C ILE A 139 51.09 -21.66 29.38
N THR A 140 50.98 -21.07 30.57
CA THR A 140 51.47 -21.63 31.83
C THR A 140 50.30 -22.09 32.68
N VAL A 141 50.25 -23.38 33.00
CA VAL A 141 49.24 -23.98 33.88
C VAL A 141 49.89 -24.28 35.23
N ASP A 142 49.47 -23.60 36.28
CA ASP A 142 49.90 -23.86 37.65
C ASP A 142 48.83 -24.70 38.38
N TYR A 143 49.15 -25.97 38.62
CA TYR A 143 48.26 -26.92 39.30
C TYR A 143 48.22 -26.70 40.83
N GLY A 144 49.22 -26.02 41.41
CA GLY A 144 49.24 -25.70 42.85
C GLY A 144 48.21 -24.63 43.21
N THR A 145 48.12 -23.59 42.38
CA THR A 145 47.20 -22.46 42.56
C THR A 145 45.93 -22.54 41.72
N ASN A 146 45.84 -23.52 40.82
CA ASN A 146 44.75 -23.71 39.85
C ASN A 146 44.59 -22.51 38.90
N VAL A 147 45.69 -21.87 38.50
CA VAL A 147 45.70 -20.69 37.63
C VAL A 147 46.32 -21.05 36.28
N VAL A 148 45.64 -20.67 35.21
CA VAL A 148 46.15 -20.71 33.84
C VAL A 148 46.50 -19.28 33.44
N LYS A 149 47.77 -19.05 33.11
CA LYS A 149 48.29 -17.80 32.56
C LYS A 149 48.54 -17.99 31.07
N ALA A 150 47.96 -17.15 30.23
CA ALA A 150 48.21 -17.14 28.79
C ALA A 150 48.67 -15.76 28.34
N GLU A 151 49.75 -15.70 27.56
CA GLU A 151 50.36 -14.47 27.10
C GLU A 151 50.99 -14.64 25.71
N GLY A 152 51.11 -13.53 24.98
CA GLY A 152 51.85 -13.48 23.71
C GLY A 152 53.36 -13.30 23.95
N VAL A 153 54.16 -13.63 22.94
CA VAL A 153 55.63 -13.49 23.00
C VAL A 153 56.05 -12.31 22.12
N ALA A 154 56.94 -11.45 22.61
CA ALA A 154 57.48 -10.34 21.83
C ALA A 154 58.40 -10.86 20.71
N ASP A 155 58.18 -10.41 19.48
CA ASP A 155 59.10 -10.63 18.36
C ASP A 155 60.36 -9.75 18.52
N SER A 156 61.39 -10.02 17.72
CA SER A 156 62.65 -9.28 17.56
C SER A 156 62.50 -7.76 17.32
N THR A 157 61.31 -7.28 16.98
CA THR A 157 60.95 -5.86 16.80
C THR A 157 60.14 -5.28 17.96
N GLY A 158 59.96 -6.02 19.06
CA GLY A 158 59.18 -5.61 20.23
C GLY A 158 57.65 -5.72 20.06
N LYS A 159 57.15 -6.11 18.89
CA LYS A 159 55.71 -6.39 18.69
C LYS A 159 55.32 -7.74 19.28
N VAL A 160 54.32 -7.76 20.17
CA VAL A 160 53.78 -8.99 20.77
C VAL A 160 53.04 -9.81 19.71
N LYS A 161 53.52 -11.03 19.47
CA LYS A 161 52.94 -12.03 18.58
C LYS A 161 52.11 -13.05 19.38
N GLY A 162 51.05 -13.57 18.76
CA GLY A 162 50.21 -14.63 19.33
C GLY A 162 49.46 -14.22 20.60
N LYS A 163 48.77 -13.07 20.56
CA LYS A 163 47.89 -12.60 21.65
C LYS A 163 46.92 -13.72 22.08
N PRO A 164 46.73 -13.96 23.40
CA PRO A 164 45.83 -14.98 23.88
C PRO A 164 44.38 -14.74 23.46
N VAL A 165 43.77 -15.78 22.90
CA VAL A 165 42.34 -15.84 22.56
C VAL A 165 41.69 -16.88 23.47
N PHE A 166 40.72 -16.42 24.26
CA PHE A 166 39.91 -17.26 25.14
C PHE A 166 38.48 -17.31 24.60
N ASN A 167 37.97 -18.51 24.42
CA ASN A 167 36.63 -18.78 23.90
C ASN A 167 35.88 -19.65 24.92
N ASN A 168 34.65 -19.25 25.26
CA ASN A 168 33.78 -19.96 26.19
C ASN A 168 32.31 -19.69 25.84
N GLU A 169 31.35 -20.34 26.53
CA GLU A 169 29.90 -20.10 26.36
C GLU A 169 29.47 -18.62 26.43
N GLY A 170 30.26 -17.79 27.10
CA GLY A 170 29.99 -16.37 27.30
C GLY A 170 30.58 -15.42 26.25
N GLY A 171 31.30 -15.90 25.23
CA GLY A 171 31.88 -15.05 24.18
C GLY A 171 33.37 -15.32 23.89
N ILE A 172 33.90 -14.59 22.89
CA ILE A 172 35.31 -14.62 22.49
C ILE A 172 36.02 -13.40 23.08
N TYR A 173 37.16 -13.64 23.71
CA TYR A 173 38.01 -12.63 24.33
C TYR A 173 39.41 -12.71 23.72
N SER A 174 39.88 -11.61 23.14
CA SER A 174 41.28 -11.43 22.78
C SER A 174 41.93 -10.54 23.83
N ALA A 175 43.13 -10.86 24.29
CA ALA A 175 43.78 -10.09 25.35
C ALA A 175 45.30 -10.02 25.18
N GLY A 176 45.97 -9.15 25.95
CA GLY A 176 47.42 -9.18 26.09
C GLY A 176 47.87 -10.32 27.02
N VAL A 177 47.25 -10.40 28.20
CA VAL A 177 47.52 -11.45 29.22
C VAL A 177 46.21 -11.90 29.87
N ILE A 178 46.02 -13.22 29.99
CA ILE A 178 44.88 -13.84 30.65
C ILE A 178 45.36 -14.62 31.85
N ASN A 179 44.89 -14.28 33.06
CA ASN A 179 45.04 -15.12 34.25
C ASN A 179 43.67 -15.65 34.64
N TYR A 180 43.46 -16.96 34.55
CA TYR A 180 42.17 -17.58 34.82
C TYR A 180 42.29 -18.71 35.83
N ASN A 181 41.53 -18.64 36.91
CA ASN A 181 41.47 -19.71 37.89
C ASN A 181 40.33 -20.68 37.56
N PHE A 182 40.65 -21.89 37.12
CA PHE A 182 39.65 -22.84 36.62
C PHE A 182 38.78 -23.47 37.71
N LYS A 183 39.19 -23.39 38.99
CA LYS A 183 38.38 -23.86 40.13
C LYS A 183 37.35 -22.82 40.58
N THR A 184 37.77 -21.56 40.72
CA THR A 184 36.89 -20.46 41.19
C THR A 184 36.15 -19.76 40.05
N LYS A 185 36.50 -20.06 38.80
CA LYS A 185 36.00 -19.41 37.57
C LYS A 185 36.27 -17.90 37.53
N LYS A 186 37.20 -17.41 38.36
CA LYS A 186 37.61 -15.99 38.40
C LYS A 186 38.72 -15.74 37.39
N GLY A 187 38.60 -14.67 36.62
CA GLY A 187 39.60 -14.27 35.63
C GLY A 187 40.06 -12.83 35.82
N LYS A 188 41.35 -12.57 35.57
CA LYS A 188 41.92 -11.23 35.41
C LYS A 188 42.58 -11.16 34.05
N ILE A 189 42.06 -10.28 33.20
CA ILE A 189 42.47 -10.12 31.81
C ILE A 189 43.03 -8.71 31.65
N ALA A 190 44.22 -8.57 31.06
CA ALA A 190 44.83 -7.29 30.73
C ALA A 190 44.73 -7.04 29.22
N GLU A 191 44.46 -5.79 28.84
CA GLU A 191 44.25 -5.36 27.44
C GLU A 191 43.20 -6.19 26.70
N ALA A 192 42.05 -6.38 27.34
CA ALA A 192 41.00 -7.23 26.78
C ALA A 192 40.23 -6.50 25.69
N VAL A 193 39.97 -7.21 24.60
CA VAL A 193 39.05 -6.86 23.54
C VAL A 193 38.01 -7.96 23.46
N THR A 194 36.74 -7.59 23.63
CA THR A 194 35.62 -8.51 23.52
C THR A 194 34.54 -7.94 22.61
N ASN A 195 33.87 -8.84 21.90
CA ASN A 195 32.74 -8.51 21.05
C ASN A 195 31.47 -9.05 21.70
N GLU A 196 30.52 -8.16 21.92
CA GLU A 196 29.33 -8.39 22.72
C GLU A 196 28.15 -7.69 22.00
N GLY A 197 27.32 -8.47 21.29
CA GLY A 197 26.23 -7.97 20.46
C GLY A 197 26.71 -7.24 19.20
N GLU A 198 26.26 -5.99 18.99
CA GLU A 198 26.74 -5.09 17.93
C GLU A 198 27.95 -4.23 18.37
N GLY A 199 28.42 -4.38 19.62
CA GLY A 199 29.43 -3.52 20.23
C GLY A 199 30.76 -4.22 20.56
N TYR A 200 31.86 -3.50 20.35
CA TYR A 200 33.21 -3.83 20.75
C TYR A 200 33.57 -3.13 22.06
N ILE A 201 34.05 -3.90 23.01
CA ILE A 201 34.49 -3.41 24.32
C ILE A 201 35.99 -3.63 24.43
N HIS A 202 36.73 -2.55 24.65
CA HIS A 202 38.15 -2.57 24.99
C HIS A 202 38.28 -2.18 26.45
N ALA A 203 39.12 -2.85 27.23
CA ALA A 203 39.43 -2.42 28.58
C ALA A 203 40.86 -2.77 28.96
N GLU A 204 41.52 -1.85 29.67
CA GLU A 204 42.89 -2.04 30.14
C GLU A 204 42.99 -3.22 31.11
N THR A 205 42.03 -3.37 32.01
CA THR A 205 41.94 -4.51 32.93
C THR A 205 40.49 -4.93 33.11
N ILE A 206 40.20 -6.21 32.87
CA ILE A 206 38.90 -6.83 33.14
C ILE A 206 39.04 -7.85 34.27
N LYS A 207 38.12 -7.79 35.24
CA LYS A 207 37.91 -8.83 36.24
C LYS A 207 36.62 -9.57 35.93
N LYS A 208 36.70 -10.89 35.78
CA LYS A 208 35.57 -11.79 35.57
C LYS A 208 35.26 -12.54 36.87
N ASN A 209 33.99 -12.61 37.24
CA ASN A 209 33.53 -13.38 38.41
C ASN A 209 32.93 -14.75 38.03
N ALA A 210 32.54 -15.53 39.04
CA ALA A 210 31.97 -16.86 38.86
C ALA A 210 30.60 -16.88 38.15
N LEU A 211 29.90 -15.73 38.14
CA LEU A 211 28.62 -15.52 37.45
C LEU A 211 28.79 -15.02 36.01
N ASN A 212 30.02 -15.01 35.48
CA ASN A 212 30.34 -14.51 34.15
C ASN A 212 30.18 -12.98 33.97
N GLU A 213 29.97 -12.21 35.05
CA GLU A 213 29.97 -10.75 35.01
C GLU A 213 31.41 -10.22 34.89
N MET A 214 31.59 -9.14 34.14
CA MET A 214 32.89 -8.53 33.89
C MET A 214 32.94 -7.10 34.37
N TYR A 215 34.03 -6.76 35.05
CA TYR A 215 34.29 -5.43 35.59
C TYR A 215 35.53 -4.88 34.91
N GLY A 216 35.35 -3.93 34.01
CA GLY A 216 36.42 -3.24 33.27
C GLY A 216 36.85 -1.95 33.96
N ARG A 217 38.15 -1.70 34.00
CA ARG A 217 38.76 -0.41 34.33
C ARG A 217 39.33 0.22 33.06
N ASN A 218 39.10 1.53 32.89
CA ASN A 218 39.47 2.30 31.70
C ASN A 218 39.00 1.62 30.41
N GLY A 219 37.67 1.52 30.30
CA GLY A 219 36.98 0.86 29.20
C GLY A 219 36.62 1.82 28.07
N ARG A 220 36.75 1.35 26.83
CA ARG A 220 36.24 2.00 25.62
C ARG A 220 35.15 1.11 25.03
N TYR A 221 33.98 1.68 24.80
CA TYR A 221 32.87 1.00 24.12
C TYR A 221 32.61 1.64 22.75
N THR A 222 32.55 0.85 21.70
CA THR A 222 32.33 1.34 20.33
C THR A 222 31.54 0.32 19.51
N THR A 223 30.82 0.76 18.49
CA THR A 223 30.20 -0.13 17.49
C THR A 223 31.02 -0.16 16.20
N CYS A 224 32.22 0.42 16.22
CA CYS A 224 33.18 0.37 15.13
C CYS A 224 34.04 -0.87 15.25
N ASN A 225 34.06 -1.70 14.21
CA ASN A 225 34.87 -2.92 14.15
C ASN A 225 36.32 -2.70 13.73
N LEU A 226 36.74 -1.45 13.50
CA LEU A 226 38.12 -1.13 13.16
C LEU A 226 38.99 -1.16 14.42
N GLU A 227 40.25 -1.60 14.29
CA GLU A 227 41.23 -1.62 15.39
C GLU A 227 41.39 -0.23 16.03
N HIS A 228 41.30 0.81 15.19
CA HIS A 228 41.27 2.20 15.60
C HIS A 228 39.86 2.78 15.36
N PRO A 229 38.96 2.74 16.35
CA PRO A 229 37.56 3.11 16.14
C PRO A 229 37.39 4.61 15.88
N HIS A 230 36.52 4.98 14.94
CA HIS A 230 36.23 6.40 14.63
C HIS A 230 35.61 7.16 15.81
N PHE A 231 34.92 6.45 16.71
CA PHE A 231 34.35 7.01 17.93
C PHE A 231 34.25 5.93 18.99
N TYR A 232 34.33 6.32 20.26
CA TYR A 232 34.11 5.42 21.39
C TYR A 232 33.64 6.19 22.62
N ILE A 233 32.89 5.50 23.47
CA ILE A 233 32.54 5.95 24.80
C ILE A 233 33.68 5.55 25.73
N ASN A 234 34.38 6.54 26.27
CA ASN A 234 35.46 6.34 27.22
C ASN A 234 34.90 6.40 28.64
N ALA A 235 35.08 5.34 29.42
CA ALA A 235 34.57 5.22 30.78
C ALA A 235 35.65 4.70 31.74
N THR A 236 35.77 5.31 32.91
CA THR A 236 36.76 4.90 33.93
C THR A 236 36.47 3.51 34.51
N LYS A 237 35.19 3.16 34.64
CA LYS A 237 34.69 1.88 35.15
C LYS A 237 33.51 1.42 34.32
N MET A 238 33.43 0.12 34.04
CA MET A 238 32.28 -0.50 33.39
C MET A 238 32.00 -1.88 33.97
N LYS A 239 30.72 -2.25 34.02
CA LYS A 239 30.21 -3.57 34.34
C LYS A 239 29.47 -4.10 33.12
N VAL A 240 29.92 -5.23 32.61
CA VAL A 240 29.31 -5.94 31.48
C VAL A 240 28.68 -7.20 32.03
N ILE A 241 27.38 -7.36 31.81
CA ILE A 241 26.63 -8.58 32.08
C ILE A 241 26.30 -9.18 30.71
N PRO A 242 27.06 -10.20 30.26
CA PRO A 242 26.86 -10.80 28.94
C PRO A 242 25.41 -11.23 28.76
N GLY A 243 24.79 -10.87 27.64
CA GLY A 243 23.40 -11.23 27.34
C GLY A 243 22.33 -10.25 27.84
N GLU A 244 22.68 -9.29 28.71
CA GLU A 244 21.69 -8.43 29.38
C GLU A 244 21.96 -6.92 29.22
N LYS A 245 23.11 -6.42 29.68
CA LYS A 245 23.38 -4.98 29.78
C LYS A 245 24.85 -4.63 30.04
N VAL A 246 25.23 -3.43 29.62
CA VAL A 246 26.47 -2.75 30.01
C VAL A 246 26.13 -1.52 30.82
N VAL A 247 26.73 -1.40 32.01
CA VAL A 247 26.62 -0.21 32.87
C VAL A 247 27.99 0.42 33.00
N THR A 248 28.10 1.71 32.70
CA THR A 248 29.36 2.46 32.84
C THR A 248 29.25 3.48 33.97
N GLY A 249 30.37 3.79 34.62
CA GLY A 249 30.49 4.97 35.47
C GLY A 249 30.53 6.26 34.64
N PRO A 250 31.06 7.36 35.20
CA PRO A 250 31.21 8.60 34.45
C PRO A 250 31.97 8.34 33.16
N PHE A 251 31.36 8.75 32.04
CA PHE A 251 31.88 8.53 30.72
C PHE A 251 31.86 9.80 29.89
N ASN A 252 32.73 9.87 28.89
CA ASN A 252 32.73 10.90 27.87
C ASN A 252 32.80 10.27 26.48
N LEU A 253 32.14 10.90 25.51
CA LEU A 253 32.21 10.52 24.11
C LEU A 253 33.50 11.06 23.49
N VAL A 254 34.23 10.20 22.82
CA VAL A 254 35.45 10.53 22.08
C VAL A 254 35.17 10.29 20.60
N ILE A 255 35.45 11.29 19.77
CA ILE A 255 35.29 11.21 18.31
C ILE A 255 36.63 11.56 17.67
N GLY A 256 37.19 10.66 16.86
CA GLY A 256 38.51 10.84 16.24
C GLY A 256 39.62 11.13 17.26
N ASP A 257 39.60 10.43 18.40
CA ASP A 257 40.47 10.63 19.58
C ASP A 257 40.40 12.01 20.25
N ILE A 258 39.46 12.86 19.85
CA ILE A 258 39.21 14.12 20.53
C ILE A 258 38.13 13.89 21.59
N PRO A 259 38.46 13.99 22.90
CA PRO A 259 37.48 13.87 23.96
C PRO A 259 36.52 15.06 23.89
N THR A 260 35.23 14.76 23.73
CA THR A 260 34.19 15.80 23.74
C THR A 260 33.65 15.99 25.16
N PRO A 261 33.08 17.16 25.48
CA PRO A 261 32.39 17.38 26.76
C PRO A 261 31.06 16.61 26.87
N LEU A 262 30.66 15.89 25.82
CA LEU A 262 29.44 15.09 25.81
C LEU A 262 29.66 13.83 26.67
N GLY A 263 29.13 13.85 27.88
CA GLY A 263 29.28 12.78 28.86
C GLY A 263 28.17 12.79 29.89
N PHE A 264 28.03 11.70 30.65
CA PHE A 264 27.06 11.59 31.73
C PHE A 264 27.67 10.85 32.93
N LEU A 265 27.03 10.96 34.10
CA LEU A 265 27.53 10.36 35.35
C LEU A 265 27.56 8.83 35.32
N PHE A 266 26.72 8.22 34.49
CA PHE A 266 26.69 6.78 34.23
C PHE A 266 26.05 6.51 32.88
N GLY A 267 26.43 5.42 32.23
CA GLY A 267 25.81 4.94 31.00
C GLY A 267 25.06 3.64 31.27
N TYR A 268 23.90 3.47 30.62
CA TYR A 268 23.14 2.23 30.65
C TYR A 268 22.83 1.80 29.22
N PHE A 269 23.48 0.73 28.76
CA PHE A 269 23.33 0.19 27.41
C PHE A 269 22.72 -1.21 27.52
N PRO A 270 21.40 -1.37 27.30
CA PRO A 270 20.77 -2.69 27.31
C PRO A 270 21.29 -3.50 26.12
N MET A 271 21.67 -4.75 26.35
CA MET A 271 22.11 -5.65 25.31
C MET A 271 20.94 -6.55 24.92
N THR A 272 20.41 -6.35 23.72
CA THR A 272 19.28 -7.11 23.20
C THR A 272 19.73 -8.48 22.68
N SER A 273 20.23 -9.34 23.55
CA SER A 273 20.50 -10.75 23.21
C SER A 273 19.24 -11.60 23.32
N SER A 274 18.29 -11.16 24.14
CA SER A 274 16.94 -11.73 24.22
C SER A 274 16.00 -10.90 23.37
N HIS A 275 15.28 -11.53 22.44
CA HIS A 275 14.21 -10.94 21.63
C HIS A 275 12.99 -10.45 22.47
N SER A 276 13.15 -10.25 23.78
CA SER A 276 12.08 -9.85 24.70
C SER A 276 11.91 -8.33 24.71
N ARG A 277 10.72 -7.86 24.33
CA ARG A 277 10.30 -6.45 24.42
C ARG A 277 10.34 -6.02 25.89
N ALA A 278 11.22 -5.09 26.24
CA ALA A 278 11.32 -4.56 27.60
C ALA A 278 10.60 -3.20 27.73
N SER A 279 9.98 -2.95 28.88
CA SER A 279 9.43 -1.62 29.20
C SER A 279 10.57 -0.69 29.62
N GLY A 280 10.49 0.59 29.26
CA GLY A 280 11.59 1.53 29.50
C GLY A 280 11.24 2.99 29.26
N ILE A 281 12.07 3.88 29.80
CA ILE A 281 11.96 5.32 29.60
C ILE A 281 12.50 5.67 28.20
N ILE A 282 11.76 6.51 27.49
CA ILE A 282 12.17 7.09 26.20
C ILE A 282 12.75 8.47 26.46
N ILE A 283 14.02 8.66 26.11
CA ILE A 283 14.73 9.92 26.33
C ILE A 283 14.23 10.97 25.32
N PRO A 284 13.86 12.19 25.77
CA PRO A 284 13.44 13.24 24.86
C PRO A 284 14.60 13.75 24.00
N THR A 285 14.26 14.23 22.80
CA THR A 285 15.17 14.97 21.94
C THR A 285 15.08 16.46 22.24
N PHE A 286 16.23 17.10 22.48
CA PHE A 286 16.33 18.54 22.67
C PHE A 286 16.52 19.27 21.32
N GLY A 287 16.06 20.51 21.24
CA GLY A 287 16.26 21.36 20.08
C GLY A 287 15.58 22.72 20.25
N SER A 288 15.46 23.48 19.16
CA SER A 288 14.73 24.75 19.16
C SER A 288 13.90 24.92 17.89
N THR A 289 12.78 25.61 18.00
CA THR A 289 12.00 26.11 16.85
C THR A 289 11.94 27.63 16.89
N THR A 290 11.86 28.24 15.71
CA THR A 290 11.82 29.71 15.57
C THR A 290 10.55 30.33 16.13
N ASP A 291 9.47 29.55 16.25
CA ASP A 291 8.13 30.00 16.61
C ASP A 291 7.72 29.66 18.06
N ARG A 292 8.40 28.72 18.74
CA ARG A 292 8.05 28.23 20.08
C ARG A 292 9.22 28.06 21.05
N GLY A 293 10.46 28.30 20.61
CA GLY A 293 11.64 28.30 21.47
C GLY A 293 12.27 26.93 21.62
N PHE A 294 13.00 26.71 22.71
CA PHE A 294 13.62 25.43 23.02
C PHE A 294 12.56 24.38 23.31
N PHE A 295 12.83 23.12 22.97
CA PHE A 295 11.90 22.03 23.20
C PHE A 295 12.60 20.77 23.72
N LEU A 296 11.82 19.95 24.42
CA LEU A 296 12.09 18.54 24.67
C LEU A 296 10.94 17.76 24.00
N ARG A 297 11.24 16.97 22.97
CA ARG A 297 10.25 16.24 22.18
C ARG A 297 10.41 14.73 22.30
N ASN A 298 9.34 13.98 22.08
CA ASN A 298 9.32 12.51 22.08
C ASN A 298 9.80 11.85 23.38
N GLY A 299 9.81 12.55 24.52
CA GLY A 299 10.15 11.95 25.82
C GLY A 299 8.98 11.20 26.40
N GLY A 300 9.20 10.07 27.08
CA GLY A 300 8.08 9.33 27.69
C GLY A 300 8.42 7.94 28.18
N TYR A 301 7.45 7.02 28.08
CA TYR A 301 7.59 5.65 28.55
C TYR A 301 7.02 4.66 27.54
N TYR A 302 7.76 3.59 27.31
CA TYR A 302 7.31 2.42 26.56
C TYR A 302 6.93 1.32 27.55
N TRP A 303 5.69 0.85 27.46
CA TRP A 303 5.15 -0.23 28.25
C TRP A 303 4.85 -1.45 27.38
N ALA A 304 5.60 -2.53 27.58
CA ALA A 304 5.33 -3.84 27.00
C ALA A 304 4.28 -4.57 27.87
N ALA A 305 2.99 -4.36 27.58
CA ALA A 305 1.90 -4.93 28.37
C ALA A 305 1.86 -6.47 28.30
N ASN A 306 2.13 -7.05 27.11
CA ASN A 306 2.31 -8.48 26.89
C ASN A 306 3.06 -8.73 25.56
N ASP A 307 3.27 -10.00 25.20
CA ASP A 307 3.99 -10.40 23.97
C ASP A 307 3.37 -9.86 22.67
N TYR A 308 2.07 -9.52 22.69
CA TYR A 308 1.34 -9.06 21.51
C TYR A 308 1.11 -7.54 21.50
N ILE A 309 1.12 -6.87 22.66
CA ILE A 309 0.70 -5.47 22.83
C ILE A 309 1.82 -4.64 23.43
N GLY A 310 2.23 -3.59 22.72
CA GLY A 310 3.13 -2.55 23.20
C GLY A 310 2.46 -1.18 23.17
N VAL A 311 2.68 -0.38 24.22
CA VAL A 311 2.13 0.98 24.36
C VAL A 311 3.28 1.97 24.52
N ARG A 312 3.35 2.95 23.64
CA ARG A 312 4.28 4.08 23.71
C ARG A 312 3.50 5.34 24.08
N LEU A 313 3.81 5.93 25.22
CA LEU A 313 3.27 7.22 25.63
C LEU A 313 4.41 8.23 25.64
N THR A 314 4.36 9.22 24.76
CA THR A 314 5.36 10.28 24.65
C THR A 314 4.73 11.67 24.70
N GLY A 315 5.53 12.66 25.09
CA GLY A 315 5.16 14.05 25.17
C GLY A 315 6.23 14.97 24.60
N ASP A 316 5.75 16.15 24.19
CA ASP A 316 6.56 17.27 23.72
C ASP A 316 6.28 18.47 24.61
N ILE A 317 7.32 19.20 25.03
CA ILE A 317 7.20 20.46 25.76
C ILE A 317 8.08 21.53 25.12
N TYR A 318 7.57 22.76 25.07
CA TYR A 318 8.24 23.90 24.45
C TYR A 318 8.34 25.06 25.44
N SER A 319 9.53 25.64 25.57
CA SER A 319 9.81 26.70 26.55
C SER A 319 8.99 27.97 26.28
N GLY A 320 8.80 28.34 25.01
CA GLY A 320 8.22 29.63 24.64
C GLY A 320 9.19 30.79 24.89
N ASN A 321 8.65 31.90 25.41
CA ASN A 321 9.40 33.10 25.80
C ASN A 321 9.11 33.46 27.27
N ALA A 322 9.64 34.59 27.76
CA ALA A 322 9.43 35.03 29.14
C ALA A 322 7.95 35.31 29.53
N GLN A 323 7.07 35.56 28.55
CA GLN A 323 5.68 35.98 28.75
C GLN A 323 4.66 34.87 28.41
N SER A 324 5.07 33.81 27.73
CA SER A 324 4.15 32.82 27.16
C SER A 324 4.83 31.47 26.95
N PHE A 325 4.16 30.42 27.43
CA PHE A 325 4.57 29.04 27.24
C PHE A 325 4.46 28.60 25.77
N GLY A 326 5.43 27.83 25.28
CA GLY A 326 5.53 27.41 23.87
C GLY A 326 4.53 26.33 23.45
N GLY A 327 3.77 25.78 24.40
CA GLY A 327 2.80 24.71 24.18
C GLY A 327 3.34 23.31 24.48
N PHE A 328 2.49 22.30 24.26
CA PHE A 328 2.85 20.91 24.51
C PHE A 328 2.15 19.96 23.53
N GLY A 329 2.68 18.76 23.39
CA GLY A 329 2.10 17.67 22.62
C GLY A 329 2.05 16.39 23.43
N LEU A 330 1.07 15.54 23.17
CA LEU A 330 0.95 14.21 23.74
C LEU A 330 0.71 13.21 22.61
N THR A 331 1.47 12.13 22.57
CA THR A 331 1.28 11.02 21.64
C THR A 331 1.11 9.72 22.42
N GLY A 332 -0.06 9.11 22.29
CA GLY A 332 -0.33 7.76 22.76
C GLY A 332 -0.36 6.82 21.56
N GLU A 333 0.48 5.79 21.56
CA GLU A 333 0.55 4.80 20.49
C GLU A 333 0.44 3.39 21.06
N MET A 334 -0.52 2.61 20.56
CA MET A 334 -0.70 1.22 20.89
C MET A 334 -0.47 0.37 19.64
N GLN A 335 0.51 -0.53 19.72
CA GLN A 335 0.82 -1.50 18.69
C GLN A 335 0.37 -2.87 19.17
N TYR A 336 -0.39 -3.59 18.36
CA TYR A 336 -0.86 -4.93 18.69
C TYR A 336 -0.68 -5.89 17.50
N ILE A 337 0.09 -6.95 17.70
CA ILE A 337 0.49 -7.88 16.65
C ILE A 337 0.35 -9.30 17.18
N LYS A 338 -0.47 -10.10 16.50
CA LYS A 338 -0.56 -11.54 16.75
C LYS A 338 -0.33 -12.28 15.44
N ARG A 339 0.77 -13.04 15.39
CA ARG A 339 1.17 -13.80 14.19
C ARG A 339 0.02 -14.70 13.72
N TYR A 340 -0.22 -14.73 12.41
CA TYR A 340 -1.31 -15.47 11.77
C TYR A 340 -2.74 -15.05 12.21
N ALA A 341 -2.91 -13.90 12.85
CA ALA A 341 -4.23 -13.38 13.24
C ALA A 341 -4.44 -11.94 12.75
N TYR A 342 -3.67 -10.98 13.28
CA TYR A 342 -3.85 -9.56 12.98
C TYR A 342 -2.59 -8.75 13.29
N ASN A 343 -2.47 -7.60 12.64
CA ASN A 343 -1.51 -6.55 12.94
C ASN A 343 -2.24 -5.21 12.92
N GLY A 344 -2.10 -4.41 13.97
CA GLY A 344 -2.61 -3.05 13.95
C GLY A 344 -1.90 -2.08 14.89
N ARG A 345 -2.13 -0.80 14.62
CA ARG A 345 -1.52 0.33 15.32
C ARG A 345 -2.58 1.41 15.50
N LEU A 346 -2.78 1.84 16.73
CA LEU A 346 -3.62 2.99 17.09
C LEU A 346 -2.70 4.10 17.60
N SER A 347 -2.77 5.28 17.02
CA SER A 347 -2.04 6.48 17.44
C SER A 347 -3.02 7.62 17.68
N LEU A 348 -2.95 8.21 18.85
CA LEU A 348 -3.69 9.38 19.28
C LEU A 348 -2.67 10.49 19.53
N GLN A 349 -2.84 11.61 18.84
CA GLN A 349 -1.93 12.75 18.93
C GLN A 349 -2.75 13.97 19.32
N TYR A 350 -2.32 14.64 20.37
CA TYR A 350 -2.88 15.91 20.83
C TYR A 350 -1.78 16.95 20.80
N SER A 351 -2.08 18.14 20.30
CA SER A 351 -1.11 19.24 20.22
C SER A 351 -1.79 20.54 20.62
N GLN A 352 -1.17 21.25 21.55
CA GLN A 352 -1.51 22.60 21.96
C GLN A 352 -0.40 23.56 21.53
N ARG A 353 -0.77 24.61 20.79
CA ARG A 353 0.10 25.68 20.30
C ARG A 353 -0.36 27.04 20.87
N PRO A 354 0.55 28.01 21.03
CA PRO A 354 0.17 29.39 21.30
C PRO A 354 -0.72 29.94 20.17
N PRO A 355 -1.77 30.71 20.48
CA PRO A 355 -2.67 31.27 19.47
C PRO A 355 -2.05 32.42 18.66
N ASN A 356 -1.02 33.07 19.19
CA ASN A 356 -0.30 34.16 18.56
C ASN A 356 1.20 33.82 18.49
N GLN A 357 1.94 34.55 17.65
CA GLN A 357 3.39 34.40 17.57
C GLN A 357 4.01 34.90 18.87
N ILE A 358 4.85 34.06 19.48
CA ILE A 358 5.55 34.40 20.74
C ILE A 358 7.05 34.66 20.54
N LEU A 359 7.59 34.33 19.36
CA LEU A 359 8.99 34.59 18.99
C LEU A 359 9.02 35.18 17.58
N SER A 360 9.58 36.38 17.43
CA SER A 360 9.81 37.06 16.15
C SER A 360 11.28 36.94 15.73
N SER A 361 11.54 36.74 14.44
CA SER A 361 12.88 36.90 13.87
C SER A 361 13.10 38.37 13.51
N THR A 362 14.23 38.97 13.88
CA THR A 362 14.59 40.36 13.53
C THR A 362 15.38 40.48 12.22
N THR A 363 15.55 39.38 11.48
CA THR A 363 16.29 39.36 10.21
C THR A 363 15.44 39.85 9.05
N ALA A 364 15.63 41.13 8.69
CA ALA A 364 14.92 41.89 7.65
C ALA A 364 14.99 41.33 6.20
N SER A 365 15.42 40.09 5.95
CA SER A 365 15.47 39.50 4.59
C SER A 365 14.84 38.11 4.44
N THR A 366 14.22 37.55 5.49
CA THR A 366 13.69 36.16 5.44
C THR A 366 12.36 35.93 6.15
N ASP A 367 11.61 36.96 6.52
CA ASP A 367 10.39 36.80 7.33
C ASP A 367 9.44 35.73 6.75
N ALA A 368 9.38 34.61 7.46
CA ALA A 368 8.36 33.62 7.25
C ALA A 368 7.04 34.25 7.68
N GLU A 369 6.07 34.32 6.77
CA GLU A 369 4.70 34.70 7.10
C GLU A 369 4.22 33.80 8.24
N TYR A 370 4.13 34.35 9.47
CA TYR A 370 3.64 33.60 10.61
C TYR A 370 2.18 33.26 10.35
N ARG A 371 1.92 32.00 9.99
CA ARG A 371 0.56 31.50 9.82
C ARG A 371 -0.05 31.26 11.18
N LYS A 372 -0.83 32.23 11.63
CA LYS A 372 -1.62 32.14 12.86
C LYS A 372 -2.45 30.84 12.83
N PRO A 373 -2.28 29.94 13.81
CA PRO A 373 -3.09 28.73 13.86
C PRO A 373 -4.55 29.11 14.08
N ARG A 374 -5.45 28.62 13.20
CA ARG A 374 -6.90 28.85 13.33
C ARG A 374 -7.48 28.30 14.63
N SER A 375 -6.96 27.14 15.07
CA SER A 375 -7.25 26.56 16.38
C SER A 375 -5.94 26.29 17.14
N PRO A 376 -5.79 26.74 18.39
CA PRO A 376 -4.60 26.45 19.20
C PRO A 376 -4.54 25.00 19.68
N LYS A 377 -5.66 24.26 19.62
CA LYS A 377 -5.76 22.86 20.06
C LYS A 377 -6.15 21.99 18.88
N THR A 378 -5.40 20.93 18.66
CA THR A 378 -5.64 20.00 17.55
C THR A 378 -5.48 18.56 18.02
N ILE A 379 -6.35 17.68 17.51
CA ILE A 379 -6.31 16.24 17.76
C ILE A 379 -6.19 15.49 16.44
N TRP A 380 -5.49 14.36 16.47
CA TRP A 380 -5.38 13.44 15.36
C TRP A 380 -5.43 11.99 15.83
N ILE A 381 -6.20 11.19 15.12
CA ILE A 381 -6.38 9.77 15.34
C ILE A 381 -5.93 9.07 14.07
N ASN A 382 -5.02 8.13 14.22
CA ASN A 382 -4.60 7.23 13.16
C ASN A 382 -4.74 5.79 13.65
N TRP A 383 -5.65 5.02 13.08
CA TRP A 383 -5.83 3.61 13.42
C TRP A 383 -5.75 2.74 12.17
N SER A 384 -4.79 1.83 12.16
CA SER A 384 -4.69 0.77 11.18
C SER A 384 -4.95 -0.59 11.83
N HIS A 385 -5.71 -1.44 11.14
CA HIS A 385 -5.93 -2.83 11.49
C HIS A 385 -5.95 -3.67 10.23
N SER A 386 -5.02 -4.60 10.13
CA SER A 386 -4.85 -5.52 9.02
C SER A 386 -5.02 -6.96 9.50
N PRO A 387 -6.08 -7.65 9.07
CA PRO A 387 -6.30 -9.05 9.43
C PRO A 387 -5.47 -9.96 8.51
N VAL A 388 -5.11 -11.14 9.02
CA VAL A 388 -4.57 -12.22 8.18
C VAL A 388 -5.73 -13.00 7.56
N GLN A 389 -5.70 -13.20 6.24
CA GLN A 389 -6.76 -13.93 5.54
C GLN A 389 -6.78 -15.40 5.98
N LYS A 390 -7.96 -15.87 6.41
CA LYS A 390 -8.22 -17.28 6.74
C LYS A 390 -9.38 -17.80 5.87
N PRO A 391 -9.28 -19.02 5.30
CA PRO A 391 -10.37 -19.61 4.52
C PRO A 391 -11.69 -19.68 5.30
N GLY A 392 -12.73 -19.00 4.81
CA GLY A 392 -14.06 -18.94 5.46
C GLY A 392 -14.12 -18.13 6.76
N GLY A 393 -13.05 -17.41 7.12
CA GLY A 393 -13.02 -16.46 8.22
C GLY A 393 -13.57 -15.09 7.82
N GLY A 394 -14.10 -14.34 8.79
CA GLY A 394 -14.43 -12.92 8.59
C GLY A 394 -13.15 -12.09 8.51
N ARG A 395 -13.14 -11.06 7.66
CA ARG A 395 -12.06 -10.11 7.48
C ARG A 395 -12.53 -8.77 8.03
N PHE A 396 -11.98 -8.36 9.17
CA PHE A 396 -12.15 -7.03 9.73
C PHE A 396 -10.90 -6.20 9.40
N SER A 397 -11.04 -5.08 8.70
CA SER A 397 -9.95 -4.14 8.42
C SER A 397 -10.34 -2.72 8.78
N ALA A 398 -9.39 -1.93 9.25
CA ALA A 398 -9.59 -0.53 9.57
C ALA A 398 -8.41 0.31 9.06
N SER A 399 -8.72 1.48 8.50
CA SER A 399 -7.79 2.53 8.10
C SER A 399 -8.46 3.86 8.40
N VAL A 400 -8.34 4.30 9.66
CA VAL A 400 -8.97 5.53 10.16
C VAL A 400 -7.93 6.62 10.26
N GLN A 401 -8.24 7.75 9.64
CA GLN A 401 -7.51 9.01 9.73
C GLN A 401 -8.55 10.09 10.03
N ALA A 402 -8.62 10.54 11.27
CA ALA A 402 -9.63 11.49 11.72
C ALA A 402 -9.00 12.52 12.65
N GLY A 403 -9.46 13.77 12.59
CA GLY A 403 -8.91 14.81 13.45
C GLY A 403 -9.43 16.20 13.15
N SER A 404 -8.84 17.19 13.82
CA SER A 404 -9.14 18.60 13.60
C SER A 404 -8.73 19.04 12.18
N ASN A 405 -9.51 19.94 11.57
CA ASN A 405 -9.25 20.47 10.22
C ASN A 405 -7.82 21.01 10.06
N ASP A 406 -7.32 21.72 11.07
CA ASP A 406 -6.02 22.39 11.00
C ASP A 406 -4.84 21.49 11.39
N TYR A 407 -5.07 20.25 11.85
CA TYR A 407 -4.01 19.42 12.42
C TYR A 407 -2.83 19.22 11.46
N ASN A 408 -3.12 18.83 10.22
CA ASN A 408 -2.08 18.60 9.21
C ASN A 408 -1.34 19.89 8.86
N THR A 409 -2.03 21.03 8.80
CA THR A 409 -1.39 22.32 8.51
C THR A 409 -0.51 22.83 9.66
N GLN A 410 -0.76 22.39 10.90
CA GLN A 410 -0.05 22.87 12.08
C GLN A 410 1.05 21.92 12.58
N ASN A 411 0.90 20.61 12.38
CA ASN A 411 1.75 19.59 12.99
C ASN A 411 2.45 18.68 11.96
N ALA A 412 2.10 18.74 10.67
CA ALA A 412 2.77 17.92 9.66
C ALA A 412 4.06 18.58 9.14
N PHE A 413 5.17 17.87 9.26
CA PHE A 413 6.45 18.23 8.62
C PHE A 413 6.53 17.74 7.16
N ASP A 414 5.68 16.77 6.80
CA ASP A 414 5.55 16.26 5.45
C ASP A 414 4.73 17.21 4.57
N ALA A 415 5.29 17.64 3.44
CA ALA A 415 4.64 18.58 2.53
C ALA A 415 3.38 18.00 1.88
N ARG A 416 3.34 16.71 1.56
CA ARG A 416 2.15 16.07 0.96
C ARG A 416 1.02 16.07 1.96
N ARG A 417 1.28 15.69 3.20
CA ARG A 417 0.29 15.71 4.29
C ARG A 417 -0.18 17.14 4.61
N TYR A 418 0.72 18.11 4.60
CA TYR A 418 0.39 19.53 4.76
C TYR A 418 -0.52 20.05 3.64
N LEU A 419 -0.26 19.65 2.39
CA LEU A 419 -1.02 20.05 1.21
C LEU A 419 -2.28 19.20 0.96
N THR A 420 -2.54 18.18 1.77
CA THR A 420 -3.68 17.27 1.60
C THR A 420 -4.98 17.96 2.07
N PRO A 421 -5.91 18.32 1.16
CA PRO A 421 -7.10 19.09 1.51
C PRO A 421 -8.23 18.22 2.06
N ALA A 422 -8.09 16.89 2.02
CA ALA A 422 -9.08 15.97 2.54
C ALA A 422 -8.44 14.67 3.01
N PHE A 423 -8.97 14.11 4.09
CA PHE A 423 -8.61 12.78 4.57
C PHE A 423 -9.86 11.91 4.68
N SER A 424 -9.66 10.59 4.66
CA SER A 424 -10.74 9.63 4.73
C SER A 424 -10.41 8.49 5.69
N SER A 425 -11.44 8.01 6.36
CA SER A 425 -11.41 6.85 7.23
C SER A 425 -12.28 5.75 6.66
N THR A 426 -11.83 4.51 6.75
CA THR A 426 -12.63 3.34 6.36
C THR A 426 -12.49 2.24 7.41
N VAL A 427 -13.62 1.63 7.75
CA VAL A 427 -13.70 0.40 8.54
C VAL A 427 -14.56 -0.57 7.75
N SER A 428 -14.04 -1.77 7.53
CA SER A 428 -14.72 -2.78 6.73
C SER A 428 -14.71 -4.13 7.42
N TYR A 429 -15.85 -4.80 7.38
CA TYR A 429 -16.01 -6.19 7.77
C TYR A 429 -16.62 -6.95 6.61
N GLN A 430 -15.98 -8.01 6.15
CA GLN A 430 -16.54 -8.88 5.12
C GLN A 430 -16.41 -10.34 5.52
N LYS A 431 -17.42 -11.13 5.17
CA LYS A 431 -17.39 -12.58 5.43
C LYS A 431 -18.16 -13.30 4.32
N GLN A 432 -17.54 -14.37 3.83
CA GLN A 432 -18.24 -15.37 3.03
C GLN A 432 -18.78 -16.44 3.98
N ILE A 433 -20.07 -16.73 3.89
CA ILE A 433 -20.68 -17.79 4.71
C ILE A 433 -20.16 -19.13 4.19
N ARG A 434 -19.57 -19.93 5.09
CA ARG A 434 -19.03 -21.25 4.74
C ARG A 434 -20.17 -22.12 4.20
N ASN A 435 -19.92 -22.83 3.11
CA ASN A 435 -20.89 -23.71 2.43
C ASN A 435 -22.15 -23.00 1.90
N SER A 436 -22.13 -21.67 1.77
CA SER A 436 -23.22 -20.89 1.18
C SER A 436 -22.71 -20.00 0.06
N PRO A 437 -23.51 -19.74 -1.00
CA PRO A 437 -23.15 -18.79 -2.05
C PRO A 437 -23.24 -17.32 -1.58
N ILE A 438 -23.64 -17.07 -0.33
CA ILE A 438 -23.84 -15.75 0.23
C ILE A 438 -22.53 -15.17 0.76
N ASN A 439 -22.21 -13.97 0.31
CA ASN A 439 -21.21 -13.10 0.89
C ASN A 439 -21.89 -11.83 1.42
N TYR A 440 -21.33 -11.25 2.48
CA TYR A 440 -21.76 -9.95 2.95
C TYR A 440 -20.57 -9.11 3.39
N ALA A 441 -20.71 -7.80 3.26
CA ALA A 441 -19.74 -6.80 3.65
C ALA A 441 -20.47 -5.63 4.32
N ILE A 442 -19.90 -5.12 5.41
CA ILE A 442 -20.32 -3.92 6.10
C ILE A 442 -19.15 -2.97 6.03
N ASN A 443 -19.34 -1.85 5.36
CA ASN A 443 -18.38 -0.78 5.24
C ASN A 443 -18.90 0.44 6.00
N MET A 444 -17.96 1.16 6.59
CA MET A 444 -18.16 2.40 7.28
C MET A 444 -17.09 3.34 6.77
N SER A 445 -17.50 4.47 6.20
CA SER A 445 -16.53 5.44 5.68
C SER A 445 -16.84 6.84 6.16
N GLN A 446 -15.79 7.62 6.32
CA GLN A 446 -15.83 9.03 6.65
C GLN A 446 -14.86 9.76 5.73
N SER A 447 -15.26 10.93 5.25
CA SER A 447 -14.44 11.82 4.43
C SER A 447 -14.62 13.24 4.94
N GLN A 448 -13.53 13.97 5.05
CA GLN A 448 -13.52 15.34 5.54
C GLN A 448 -12.63 16.22 4.68
N ASN A 449 -13.19 17.34 4.23
CA ASN A 449 -12.46 18.38 3.52
C ASN A 449 -12.02 19.46 4.52
N THR A 450 -10.72 19.62 4.70
CA THR A 450 -10.14 20.55 5.69
C THR A 450 -10.26 22.01 5.28
N THR A 451 -10.45 22.30 3.99
CA THR A 451 -10.65 23.66 3.47
C THR A 451 -12.06 24.16 3.74
N THR A 452 -13.08 23.35 3.49
CA THR A 452 -14.50 23.73 3.66
C THR A 452 -15.09 23.34 5.00
N GLY A 453 -14.47 22.39 5.73
CA GLY A 453 -15.03 21.81 6.95
C GLY A 453 -16.18 20.83 6.71
N SER A 454 -16.45 20.46 5.44
CA SER A 454 -17.44 19.45 5.08
C SER A 454 -17.00 18.07 5.56
N MET A 455 -17.89 17.38 6.25
CA MET A 455 -17.74 16.01 6.73
C MET A 455 -18.89 15.17 6.19
N THR A 456 -18.54 14.06 5.54
CA THR A 456 -19.49 13.10 4.98
C THR A 456 -19.19 11.72 5.53
N PHE A 457 -20.21 11.03 6.00
CA PHE A 457 -20.14 9.71 6.60
C PHE A 457 -21.08 8.78 5.86
N VAL A 458 -20.62 7.60 5.48
CA VAL A 458 -21.49 6.52 4.98
C VAL A 458 -21.53 5.44 6.05
N LEU A 459 -22.59 5.45 6.86
CA LEU A 459 -22.73 4.67 8.09
C LEU A 459 -24.17 4.15 8.27
N PRO A 460 -24.44 2.85 8.07
CA PRO A 460 -23.59 1.83 7.45
C PRO A 460 -23.71 1.82 5.91
N ASP A 461 -22.78 1.16 5.24
CA ASP A 461 -22.88 0.66 3.85
C ASP A 461 -22.79 -0.87 3.86
N ILE A 462 -23.91 -1.54 3.67
CA ILE A 462 -24.07 -2.98 3.78
C ILE A 462 -24.27 -3.55 2.38
N THR A 463 -23.39 -4.44 1.94
CA THR A 463 -23.54 -5.18 0.69
C THR A 463 -23.73 -6.66 0.98
N VAL A 464 -24.73 -7.27 0.35
CA VAL A 464 -25.00 -8.71 0.40
C VAL A 464 -25.00 -9.24 -1.03
N GLY A 465 -24.06 -10.10 -1.37
CA GLY A 465 -23.96 -10.73 -2.68
C GLY A 465 -24.29 -12.22 -2.62
N VAL A 466 -25.07 -12.70 -3.57
CA VAL A 466 -25.29 -14.13 -3.81
C VAL A 466 -24.54 -14.48 -5.09
N ALA A 467 -23.56 -15.36 -4.97
CA ALA A 467 -22.80 -15.87 -6.12
C ALA A 467 -23.75 -16.51 -7.14
N ARG A 468 -23.36 -16.48 -8.42
CA ARG A 468 -24.16 -17.03 -9.53
C ARG A 468 -24.74 -18.41 -9.20
N GLN A 469 -26.06 -18.50 -9.25
CA GLN A 469 -26.82 -19.73 -9.05
C GLN A 469 -27.44 -20.18 -10.37
N TYR A 470 -27.54 -21.50 -10.55
CA TYR A 470 -28.15 -22.12 -11.71
C TYR A 470 -29.44 -22.80 -11.27
N PRO A 471 -30.62 -22.27 -11.61
CA PRO A 471 -31.88 -22.79 -11.08
C PRO A 471 -32.16 -24.27 -11.38
N TYR A 472 -31.59 -24.84 -12.45
CA TYR A 472 -31.69 -26.28 -12.71
C TYR A 472 -31.04 -27.13 -11.60
N GLU A 473 -29.98 -26.64 -10.94
CA GLU A 473 -29.31 -27.32 -9.81
C GLU A 473 -30.24 -27.37 -8.58
N TRP A 474 -31.06 -26.33 -8.37
CA TRP A 474 -32.05 -26.32 -7.29
C TRP A 474 -33.17 -27.35 -7.49
N LEU A 475 -33.50 -27.63 -8.75
CA LEU A 475 -34.53 -28.60 -9.14
C LEU A 475 -33.99 -30.03 -9.27
N GLY A 476 -32.70 -30.27 -9.01
CA GLY A 476 -32.09 -31.60 -9.09
C GLY A 476 -32.01 -32.17 -10.52
N ILE A 477 -32.10 -31.31 -11.55
CA ILE A 477 -32.11 -31.75 -12.95
C ILE A 477 -30.67 -32.07 -13.38
N THR A 478 -30.42 -33.30 -13.85
CA THR A 478 -29.11 -33.68 -14.38
C THR A 478 -28.79 -32.89 -15.66
N PRO A 479 -27.61 -32.24 -15.77
CA PRO A 479 -27.25 -31.47 -16.94
C PRO A 479 -27.08 -32.37 -18.18
N ARG A 480 -27.79 -32.03 -19.26
CA ARG A 480 -27.79 -32.68 -20.58
C ARG A 480 -27.30 -31.75 -21.70
N GLY A 481 -26.74 -30.58 -21.37
CA GLY A 481 -26.28 -29.57 -22.31
C GLY A 481 -27.41 -28.74 -22.95
N ARG A 482 -28.61 -28.74 -22.36
CA ARG A 482 -29.74 -27.96 -22.88
C ARG A 482 -29.60 -26.47 -22.60
N PHE A 483 -30.26 -25.64 -23.41
CA PHE A 483 -30.09 -24.19 -23.35
C PHE A 483 -30.40 -23.58 -21.97
N TYR A 484 -31.41 -24.13 -21.27
CA TYR A 484 -31.84 -23.67 -19.94
C TYR A 484 -30.82 -23.99 -18.83
N GLU A 485 -29.85 -24.87 -19.06
CA GLU A 485 -28.83 -25.21 -18.06
C GLU A 485 -27.80 -24.08 -17.91
N GLN A 486 -27.71 -23.19 -18.90
CA GLN A 486 -26.86 -22.01 -18.83
C GLN A 486 -27.56 -20.80 -18.19
N PHE A 487 -28.86 -20.92 -17.90
CA PHE A 487 -29.62 -19.90 -17.19
C PHE A 487 -29.05 -19.71 -15.79
N SER A 488 -28.68 -18.48 -15.48
CA SER A 488 -28.10 -18.19 -14.18
C SER A 488 -28.57 -16.85 -13.63
N ILE A 489 -28.72 -16.83 -12.30
CA ILE A 489 -29.18 -15.68 -11.54
C ILE A 489 -28.10 -15.35 -10.52
N ALA A 490 -27.65 -14.10 -10.51
CA ALA A 490 -26.87 -13.53 -9.43
C ALA A 490 -27.63 -12.37 -8.80
N TYR A 491 -27.43 -12.16 -7.50
CA TYR A 491 -28.09 -11.10 -6.75
C TYR A 491 -27.07 -10.29 -5.95
N THR A 492 -27.24 -8.98 -5.93
CA THR A 492 -26.51 -8.07 -5.04
C THR A 492 -27.49 -7.09 -4.42
N GLY A 493 -27.57 -7.05 -3.09
CA GLY A 493 -28.25 -6.03 -2.33
C GLY A 493 -27.24 -5.05 -1.72
N ASN A 494 -27.49 -3.75 -1.82
CA ASN A 494 -26.70 -2.70 -1.18
C ASN A 494 -27.63 -1.80 -0.37
N ALA A 495 -27.43 -1.69 0.93
CA ALA A 495 -28.14 -0.77 1.81
C ALA A 495 -27.14 0.25 2.34
N LYS A 496 -27.39 1.54 2.10
CA LYS A 496 -26.46 2.59 2.56
C LYS A 496 -27.18 3.77 3.18
N ASN A 497 -26.52 4.39 4.14
CA ASN A 497 -26.97 5.63 4.78
C ASN A 497 -25.86 6.68 4.73
N ASN A 498 -26.15 7.81 4.08
CA ASN A 498 -25.23 8.94 3.93
C ASN A 498 -25.63 10.05 4.90
N ILE A 499 -24.69 10.46 5.74
CA ILE A 499 -24.85 11.51 6.75
C ILE A 499 -23.82 12.59 6.41
N SER A 500 -24.25 13.84 6.27
CA SER A 500 -23.33 14.96 6.03
C SER A 500 -23.67 16.13 6.93
N ASN A 501 -22.65 16.87 7.34
CA ASN A 501 -22.83 18.14 8.03
C ASN A 501 -23.06 19.31 7.06
N TYR A 502 -22.97 19.06 5.75
CA TYR A 502 -23.27 20.04 4.73
C TYR A 502 -24.71 19.88 4.26
N GLU A 503 -25.51 20.93 4.47
CA GLU A 503 -26.83 21.06 3.90
C GLU A 503 -26.72 21.77 2.55
N ALA A 504 -26.98 21.04 1.48
CA ALA A 504 -26.94 21.58 0.13
C ALA A 504 -28.01 22.68 -0.07
N PRO A 505 -27.76 23.68 -0.94
CA PRO A 505 -28.76 24.66 -1.30
C PRO A 505 -30.06 23.98 -1.75
N ARG A 506 -31.20 24.47 -1.25
CA ARG A 506 -32.52 24.06 -1.73
C ARG A 506 -32.90 24.91 -2.93
N SER A 507 -32.32 24.59 -4.09
CA SER A 507 -32.58 25.25 -5.37
C SER A 507 -32.98 24.23 -6.45
N LEU A 508 -33.90 24.60 -7.33
CA LEU A 508 -34.35 23.77 -8.45
C LEU A 508 -34.19 24.55 -9.75
N ASN A 509 -33.03 24.47 -10.42
CA ASN A 509 -32.75 25.16 -11.70
C ASN A 509 -33.21 26.64 -11.73
N SER A 510 -32.88 27.41 -10.70
CA SER A 510 -33.26 28.84 -10.55
C SER A 510 -34.76 29.12 -10.42
N LEU A 511 -35.58 28.10 -10.17
CA LEU A 511 -37.00 28.27 -9.88
C LEU A 511 -37.20 28.74 -8.43
N PRO A 512 -38.12 29.68 -8.19
CA PRO A 512 -38.44 30.13 -6.84
C PRO A 512 -39.08 28.97 -6.06
N LEU A 513 -38.47 28.63 -4.93
CA LEU A 513 -38.94 27.59 -4.03
C LEU A 513 -39.42 28.20 -2.73
N ILE A 514 -40.58 27.78 -2.23
CA ILE A 514 -41.07 28.18 -0.92
C ILE A 514 -40.13 27.60 0.15
N GLY A 515 -39.46 28.47 0.91
CA GLY A 515 -38.44 28.05 1.88
C GLY A 515 -37.13 27.56 1.23
N GLY A 516 -36.91 27.86 -0.05
CA GLY A 516 -35.65 27.56 -0.75
C GLY A 516 -34.49 28.40 -0.22
N THR A 517 -33.28 27.86 -0.36
CA THR A 517 -32.04 28.55 -0.02
C THR A 517 -31.10 28.50 -1.22
N THR A 518 -30.49 29.64 -1.54
CA THR A 518 -29.50 29.74 -2.64
C THR A 518 -28.09 29.37 -2.18
N THR A 519 -27.85 29.37 -0.88
CA THR A 519 -26.56 29.03 -0.26
C THR A 519 -26.69 27.77 0.58
N GLY A 520 -25.74 26.86 0.41
CA GLY A 520 -25.60 25.72 1.31
C GLY A 520 -25.10 26.18 2.68
N ARG A 521 -25.43 25.41 3.72
CA ARG A 521 -25.04 25.71 5.10
C ARG A 521 -24.24 24.55 5.66
N TYR A 522 -23.16 24.87 6.37
CA TYR A 522 -22.42 23.90 7.17
C TYR A 522 -22.97 23.92 8.60
N ILE A 523 -23.43 22.75 9.05
CA ILE A 523 -23.86 22.52 10.41
C ILE A 523 -22.63 22.07 11.20
N PRO A 524 -22.26 22.74 12.30
CA PRO A 524 -21.15 22.27 13.14
C PRO A 524 -21.42 20.85 13.64
N PHE A 525 -20.40 19.99 13.61
CA PHE A 525 -20.51 18.61 14.06
C PHE A 525 -20.32 18.56 15.58
N ASP A 526 -21.40 18.81 16.32
CA ASP A 526 -21.45 18.76 17.77
C ASP A 526 -22.68 17.98 18.27
N LEU A 527 -22.67 17.61 19.55
CA LEU A 527 -23.73 16.80 20.15
C LEU A 527 -25.13 17.44 20.04
N SER A 528 -25.23 18.77 20.04
CA SER A 528 -26.51 19.48 19.91
C SER A 528 -27.08 19.41 18.49
N ASN A 529 -26.19 19.37 17.50
CA ASN A 529 -26.54 19.31 16.08
C ASN A 529 -26.71 17.89 15.53
N LEU A 530 -26.31 16.84 16.27
CA LEU A 530 -26.43 15.45 15.83
C LEU A 530 -27.84 15.06 15.41
N GLY A 531 -28.87 15.49 16.15
CA GLY A 531 -30.27 15.20 15.81
C GLY A 531 -30.68 15.78 14.45
N THR A 532 -30.25 17.01 14.15
CA THR A 532 -30.49 17.66 12.85
C THR A 532 -29.70 16.96 11.73
N ILE A 533 -28.43 16.63 11.97
CA ILE A 533 -27.56 15.94 11.01
C ILE A 533 -28.12 14.56 10.66
N LEU A 534 -28.56 13.78 11.65
CA LEU A 534 -29.16 12.46 11.45
C LEU A 534 -30.52 12.55 10.74
N ARG A 535 -31.35 13.56 11.05
CA ARG A 535 -32.62 13.78 10.34
C ARG A 535 -32.39 14.12 8.85
N ASN A 536 -31.30 14.81 8.54
CA ASN A 536 -30.92 15.15 7.17
C ASN A 536 -30.24 13.99 6.43
N SER A 537 -30.05 12.82 7.08
CA SER A 537 -29.42 11.67 6.44
C SER A 537 -30.25 11.10 5.29
N GLN A 538 -29.54 10.52 4.33
CA GLN A 538 -30.10 9.93 3.12
C GLN A 538 -29.84 8.42 3.15
N SER A 539 -30.90 7.63 3.31
CA SER A 539 -30.84 6.18 3.35
C SER A 539 -31.60 5.54 2.18
N GLY A 540 -31.15 4.39 1.71
CA GLY A 540 -31.91 3.56 0.76
C GLY A 540 -31.39 2.13 0.70
N VAL A 541 -32.08 1.28 -0.05
CA VAL A 541 -31.66 -0.10 -0.33
C VAL A 541 -31.78 -0.37 -1.83
N GLN A 542 -30.71 -0.77 -2.49
CA GLN A 542 -30.69 -1.16 -3.90
C GLN A 542 -30.54 -2.67 -4.03
N HIS A 543 -31.43 -3.28 -4.78
CA HIS A 543 -31.43 -4.67 -5.19
C HIS A 543 -31.03 -4.75 -6.65
N GLN A 544 -30.11 -5.64 -7.00
CA GLN A 544 -29.70 -5.88 -8.37
C GLN A 544 -29.69 -7.36 -8.68
N PHE A 545 -30.48 -7.74 -9.67
CA PHE A 545 -30.61 -9.09 -10.20
C PHE A 545 -29.96 -9.14 -11.58
N GLN A 546 -28.90 -9.92 -11.69
CA GLN A 546 -28.21 -10.17 -12.95
C GLN A 546 -28.66 -11.52 -13.47
N ILE A 547 -29.47 -11.50 -14.52
CA ILE A 547 -30.03 -12.70 -15.14
C ILE A 547 -29.28 -12.93 -16.45
N SER A 548 -28.43 -13.94 -16.47
CA SER A 548 -27.73 -14.35 -17.69
C SER A 548 -28.45 -15.54 -18.29
N LEU A 549 -28.87 -15.37 -19.54
CA LEU A 549 -29.56 -16.40 -20.32
C LEU A 549 -28.55 -17.32 -21.04
N GLY A 550 -27.31 -17.43 -20.56
CA GLY A 550 -26.27 -18.29 -21.15
C GLY A 550 -25.46 -17.65 -22.28
N SER A 551 -24.55 -18.45 -22.84
CA SER A 551 -23.68 -18.12 -23.97
C SER A 551 -23.74 -19.25 -24.99
N TYR A 552 -24.36 -18.98 -26.13
CA TYR A 552 -24.64 -19.96 -27.17
C TYR A 552 -23.73 -19.76 -28.37
N THR A 553 -23.03 -20.81 -28.79
CA THR A 553 -22.28 -20.78 -30.03
C THR A 553 -23.24 -20.95 -31.21
N VAL A 554 -23.42 -19.90 -32.00
CA VAL A 554 -24.22 -19.88 -33.23
C VAL A 554 -23.27 -19.89 -34.42
N LEU A 555 -23.60 -20.62 -35.49
CA LEU A 555 -22.76 -20.75 -36.69
C LEU A 555 -21.29 -21.17 -36.39
N LYS A 556 -21.06 -21.94 -35.31
CA LYS A 556 -19.75 -22.46 -34.82
C LYS A 556 -18.72 -21.42 -34.36
N HIS A 557 -18.78 -20.19 -34.88
CA HIS A 557 -17.76 -19.17 -34.67
C HIS A 557 -18.30 -17.91 -33.98
N LEU A 558 -19.62 -17.77 -33.84
CA LEU A 558 -20.25 -16.62 -33.21
C LEU A 558 -20.73 -16.98 -31.80
N SER A 559 -20.29 -16.23 -30.80
CA SER A 559 -20.81 -16.34 -29.44
C SER A 559 -21.96 -15.38 -29.25
N PHE A 560 -23.17 -15.90 -29.02
CA PHE A 560 -24.38 -15.15 -28.74
C PHE A 560 -24.69 -15.20 -27.24
N THR A 561 -24.68 -14.06 -26.56
CA THR A 561 -24.88 -13.95 -25.11
C THR A 561 -26.02 -12.99 -24.78
N PRO A 562 -27.24 -13.49 -24.57
CA PRO A 562 -28.35 -12.69 -24.09
C PRO A 562 -28.27 -12.44 -22.57
N ASN A 563 -28.62 -11.23 -22.15
CA ASN A 563 -28.60 -10.80 -20.75
C ASN A 563 -29.79 -9.90 -20.41
N VAL A 564 -30.26 -10.01 -19.17
CA VAL A 564 -31.31 -9.17 -18.60
C VAL A 564 -30.84 -8.69 -17.23
N ASN A 565 -30.93 -7.39 -16.99
CA ASN A 565 -30.63 -6.78 -15.71
C ASN A 565 -31.90 -6.15 -15.16
N TYR A 566 -32.23 -6.47 -13.92
CA TYR A 566 -33.32 -5.85 -13.19
C TYR A 566 -32.76 -5.28 -11.89
N SER A 567 -33.01 -4.01 -11.62
CA SER A 567 -32.67 -3.40 -10.34
C SER A 567 -33.87 -2.72 -9.72
N SER A 568 -33.93 -2.73 -8.39
CA SER A 568 -34.97 -2.06 -7.61
C SER A 568 -34.34 -1.29 -6.48
N THR A 569 -34.57 0.02 -6.41
CA THR A 569 -34.05 0.89 -5.34
C THR A 569 -35.21 1.33 -4.46
N TRP A 570 -35.15 0.99 -3.18
CA TRP A 570 -36.16 1.26 -2.17
C TRP A 570 -35.77 2.47 -1.34
N TYR A 571 -36.71 3.41 -1.24
CA TYR A 571 -36.63 4.56 -0.36
C TYR A 571 -37.83 4.57 0.60
N ASN A 572 -37.62 5.07 1.82
CA ASN A 572 -38.68 5.23 2.84
C ASN A 572 -39.32 6.62 2.83
N LYS A 573 -38.85 7.49 1.94
CA LYS A 573 -39.37 8.83 1.71
C LYS A 573 -39.40 9.11 0.21
N ARG A 574 -40.16 10.12 -0.19
CA ARG A 574 -40.25 10.65 -1.56
C ARG A 574 -40.49 12.15 -1.49
N LEU A 575 -39.95 12.90 -2.45
CA LEU A 575 -40.26 14.32 -2.60
C LEU A 575 -41.56 14.49 -3.39
N GLU A 576 -42.40 15.40 -2.93
CA GLU A 576 -43.59 15.84 -3.65
C GLU A 576 -43.48 17.33 -3.95
N TYR A 577 -43.88 17.70 -5.16
CA TYR A 577 -43.82 19.05 -5.67
C TYR A 577 -45.24 19.55 -5.88
N SER A 578 -45.52 20.76 -5.43
CA SER A 578 -46.79 21.45 -5.70
C SER A 578 -46.52 22.90 -6.09
N TYR A 579 -47.19 23.39 -7.12
CA TYR A 579 -47.13 24.80 -7.48
C TYR A 579 -48.11 25.59 -6.62
N VAL A 580 -47.65 26.70 -6.03
CA VAL A 580 -48.49 27.59 -5.23
C VAL A 580 -48.62 28.92 -5.96
N GLU A 581 -49.78 29.13 -6.57
CA GLU A 581 -50.08 30.29 -7.41
C GLU A 581 -49.88 31.62 -6.67
N ALA A 582 -50.39 31.73 -5.44
CA ALA A 582 -50.27 32.92 -4.61
C ALA A 582 -48.82 33.37 -4.35
N ALA A 583 -47.88 32.42 -4.29
CA ALA A 583 -46.46 32.69 -4.06
C ALA A 583 -45.63 32.70 -5.35
N ARG A 584 -46.25 32.37 -6.50
CA ARG A 584 -45.59 32.10 -7.79
C ARG A 584 -44.33 31.23 -7.64
N ALA A 585 -44.40 30.23 -6.77
CA ALA A 585 -43.27 29.42 -6.34
C ALA A 585 -43.65 27.95 -6.17
N ILE A 586 -42.66 27.07 -6.28
CA ILE A 586 -42.83 25.63 -6.08
C ILE A 586 -42.60 25.29 -4.60
N ARG A 587 -43.53 24.56 -4.00
CA ARG A 587 -43.38 23.95 -2.68
C ARG A 587 -42.81 22.54 -2.83
N VAL A 588 -41.79 22.22 -2.05
CA VAL A 588 -41.22 20.87 -1.97
C VAL A 588 -41.52 20.29 -0.60
N ASP A 589 -42.24 19.18 -0.57
CA ASP A 589 -42.51 18.43 0.66
C ASP A 589 -41.79 17.07 0.63
N THR A 590 -41.45 16.55 1.81
CA THR A 590 -40.82 15.23 1.96
C THR A 590 -41.78 14.28 2.68
N ILE A 591 -42.42 13.40 1.91
CA ILE A 591 -43.40 12.45 2.43
C ILE A 591 -42.71 11.15 2.82
N ARG A 592 -42.99 10.66 4.03
CA ARG A 592 -42.52 9.36 4.52
C ARG A 592 -43.40 8.23 3.98
N LYS A 593 -43.10 7.78 2.77
CA LYS A 593 -43.79 6.68 2.08
C LYS A 593 -42.76 5.73 1.48
N PHE A 594 -43.03 4.43 1.57
CA PHE A 594 -42.23 3.43 0.86
C PHE A 594 -42.37 3.63 -0.65
N SER A 595 -41.25 3.85 -1.34
CA SER A 595 -41.19 4.25 -2.73
C SER A 595 -40.13 3.43 -3.47
N PRO A 596 -40.50 2.31 -4.11
CA PRO A 596 -39.59 1.49 -4.89
C PRO A 596 -39.42 2.06 -6.30
N ILE A 597 -38.18 2.05 -6.78
CA ILE A 597 -37.80 2.45 -8.14
C ILE A 597 -37.25 1.22 -8.84
N SER A 598 -37.98 0.70 -9.81
CA SER A 598 -37.53 -0.40 -10.64
C SER A 598 -36.93 0.11 -11.96
N ASN A 599 -35.77 -0.43 -12.32
CA ASN A 599 -35.12 -0.24 -13.61
C ASN A 599 -34.89 -1.60 -14.27
N PHE A 600 -35.02 -1.63 -15.59
CA PHE A 600 -34.94 -2.84 -16.40
C PHE A 600 -34.10 -2.57 -17.64
N SER A 601 -33.13 -3.43 -17.92
CA SER A 601 -32.43 -3.41 -19.20
C SER A 601 -32.23 -4.82 -19.72
N ALA A 602 -32.25 -4.94 -21.04
CA ALA A 602 -32.00 -6.20 -21.74
C ALA A 602 -30.97 -5.97 -22.83
N GLY A 603 -30.21 -6.99 -23.16
CA GLY A 603 -29.24 -6.92 -24.23
C GLY A 603 -28.87 -8.28 -24.78
N ALA A 604 -28.28 -8.26 -25.97
CA ALA A 604 -27.74 -9.43 -26.61
C ALA A 604 -26.44 -9.06 -27.31
N SER A 605 -25.36 -9.77 -27.01
CA SER A 605 -24.07 -9.57 -27.66
C SER A 605 -23.72 -10.74 -28.57
N LEU A 606 -23.25 -10.43 -29.77
CA LEU A 606 -22.72 -11.36 -30.75
C LEU A 606 -21.24 -11.03 -30.96
N GLY A 607 -20.34 -11.98 -30.68
CA GLY A 607 -18.90 -11.77 -30.83
C GLY A 607 -18.21 -12.92 -31.55
N THR A 608 -17.07 -12.64 -32.19
CA THR A 608 -16.19 -13.68 -32.73
C THR A 608 -14.73 -13.30 -32.53
N THR A 609 -13.83 -14.24 -32.75
CA THR A 609 -12.38 -14.00 -32.70
C THR A 609 -11.75 -14.56 -33.96
N ILE A 610 -11.07 -13.70 -34.71
CA ILE A 610 -10.39 -14.01 -35.95
C ILE A 610 -8.88 -13.95 -35.68
N TYR A 611 -8.15 -14.97 -36.09
CA TYR A 611 -6.69 -15.04 -35.98
C TYR A 611 -6.07 -15.02 -37.38
N GLY A 612 -5.20 -14.03 -37.63
CA GLY A 612 -4.30 -14.01 -38.78
C GLY A 612 -2.87 -14.27 -38.32
N ILE A 613 -2.16 -15.19 -38.99
CA ILE A 613 -0.75 -15.47 -38.72
C ILE A 613 0.01 -15.23 -40.03
N LEU A 614 0.92 -14.26 -40.02
CA LEU A 614 1.85 -14.00 -41.11
C LEU A 614 3.22 -14.59 -40.75
N PRO A 615 3.62 -15.74 -41.31
CA PRO A 615 4.96 -16.28 -41.10
C PRO A 615 5.97 -15.41 -41.87
N ILE A 616 6.92 -14.81 -41.15
CA ILE A 616 8.03 -14.06 -41.71
C ILE A 616 9.23 -14.97 -41.48
N LYS A 617 9.61 -15.80 -42.44
CA LYS A 617 10.68 -16.81 -42.30
C LYS A 617 12.08 -16.16 -42.15
N GLY A 618 12.29 -15.33 -41.13
CA GLY A 618 13.52 -14.60 -40.86
C GLY A 618 14.35 -15.22 -39.73
N LYS A 619 15.64 -14.84 -39.64
CA LYS A 619 16.57 -15.35 -38.62
C LYS A 619 16.26 -14.87 -37.19
N LYS A 620 15.57 -13.73 -37.02
CA LYS A 620 15.25 -13.12 -35.72
C LYS A 620 13.76 -13.15 -35.38
N ILE A 621 12.90 -12.91 -36.37
CA ILE A 621 11.44 -12.92 -36.26
C ILE A 621 10.95 -14.11 -37.06
N GLU A 622 10.04 -14.90 -36.49
CA GLU A 622 9.48 -16.12 -37.11
C GLU A 622 8.07 -15.91 -37.66
N ALA A 623 7.23 -15.19 -36.91
CA ALA A 623 5.85 -14.92 -37.31
C ALA A 623 5.28 -13.69 -36.60
N ILE A 624 4.33 -13.04 -37.24
CA ILE A 624 3.47 -12.01 -36.65
C ILE A 624 2.05 -12.57 -36.57
N ARG A 625 1.43 -12.48 -35.41
CA ARG A 625 0.04 -12.87 -35.16
C ARG A 625 -0.81 -11.63 -34.94
N HIS A 626 -1.84 -11.45 -35.74
CA HIS A 626 -2.89 -10.47 -35.55
C HIS A 626 -4.15 -11.18 -35.05
N LYS A 627 -4.66 -10.76 -33.90
CA LYS A 627 -5.94 -11.21 -33.35
C LYS A 627 -6.93 -10.06 -33.46
N ILE A 628 -8.06 -10.31 -34.14
CA ILE A 628 -9.16 -9.38 -34.32
C ILE A 628 -10.36 -9.93 -33.56
N THR A 629 -10.99 -9.12 -32.72
CA THR A 629 -12.16 -9.52 -31.92
C THR A 629 -13.29 -8.51 -32.15
N PRO A 630 -14.07 -8.68 -33.23
CA PRO A 630 -15.26 -7.86 -33.44
C PRO A 630 -16.39 -8.31 -32.50
N SER A 631 -17.16 -7.35 -32.01
CA SER A 631 -18.40 -7.64 -31.28
C SER A 631 -19.50 -6.64 -31.61
N LEU A 632 -20.73 -7.14 -31.65
CA LEU A 632 -21.95 -6.40 -31.89
C LEU A 632 -22.86 -6.59 -30.68
N THR A 633 -23.29 -5.51 -30.03
CA THR A 633 -24.15 -5.58 -28.85
C THR A 633 -25.42 -4.78 -29.08
N TYR A 634 -26.56 -5.46 -29.06
CA TYR A 634 -27.85 -4.80 -28.95
C TYR A 634 -28.17 -4.56 -27.47
N SER A 635 -28.60 -3.35 -27.13
CA SER A 635 -29.03 -2.99 -25.78
C SER A 635 -30.34 -2.20 -25.82
N PHE A 636 -31.22 -2.55 -24.89
CA PHE A 636 -32.55 -1.98 -24.73
C PHE A 636 -32.78 -1.55 -23.28
N SER A 637 -33.34 -0.35 -23.11
CA SER A 637 -33.79 0.19 -21.84
C SER A 637 -35.04 1.06 -22.05
N PRO A 638 -36.07 0.97 -21.19
CA PRO A 638 -37.23 1.85 -21.25
C PRO A 638 -36.87 3.29 -20.85
N ASP A 639 -37.77 4.22 -21.14
CA ASP A 639 -37.65 5.63 -20.75
C ASP A 639 -38.08 5.82 -19.29
N VAL A 640 -37.13 6.17 -18.43
CA VAL A 640 -37.38 6.38 -17.01
C VAL A 640 -37.97 7.77 -16.73
N TYR A 641 -37.71 8.75 -17.59
CA TYR A 641 -38.19 10.14 -17.42
C TYR A 641 -39.70 10.28 -17.62
N LYS A 642 -40.30 9.39 -18.42
CA LYS A 642 -41.75 9.35 -18.67
C LYS A 642 -42.57 8.68 -17.56
N ASN A 643 -41.91 8.15 -16.52
CA ASN A 643 -42.61 7.49 -15.43
C ASN A 643 -43.05 8.51 -14.37
N GLY A 644 -44.36 8.80 -14.33
CA GLY A 644 -44.97 9.76 -13.37
C GLY A 644 -44.79 9.39 -11.89
N ASN A 645 -44.46 8.13 -11.57
CA ASN A 645 -44.10 7.77 -10.20
C ASN A 645 -42.70 8.25 -9.81
N TYR A 646 -41.81 8.47 -10.79
CA TYR A 646 -40.42 8.85 -10.55
C TYR A 646 -40.14 10.31 -10.84
N TYR A 647 -40.84 10.87 -11.82
CA TYR A 647 -40.70 12.25 -12.26
C TYR A 647 -42.04 12.97 -12.21
N ASN A 648 -42.00 14.26 -11.90
CA ASN A 648 -43.14 15.17 -11.99
C ASN A 648 -42.87 16.17 -13.11
N THR A 649 -43.79 16.22 -14.09
CA THR A 649 -43.74 17.13 -15.24
C THR A 649 -44.77 18.25 -15.13
N ASP A 650 -45.86 18.01 -14.40
CA ASP A 650 -47.04 18.90 -14.38
C ASP A 650 -46.75 20.18 -13.60
N VAL A 651 -45.99 20.10 -12.51
CA VAL A 651 -45.68 21.26 -11.65
C VAL A 651 -44.86 22.32 -12.38
N LEU A 652 -43.93 21.92 -13.26
CA LEU A 652 -43.18 22.87 -14.08
C LEU A 652 -44.08 23.51 -15.15
N LEU A 653 -44.97 22.72 -15.73
CA LEU A 653 -45.90 23.19 -16.73
C LEU A 653 -46.86 24.24 -16.13
N ASP A 654 -47.39 23.99 -14.94
CA ASP A 654 -48.25 24.93 -14.21
C ASP A 654 -47.50 26.22 -13.85
N TYR A 655 -46.26 26.11 -13.38
CA TYR A 655 -45.40 27.26 -13.11
C TYR A 655 -45.18 28.13 -14.36
N TYR A 656 -44.82 27.54 -15.51
CA TYR A 656 -44.57 28.30 -16.73
C TYR A 656 -45.85 28.85 -17.38
N ARG A 657 -46.97 28.14 -17.27
CA ARG A 657 -48.29 28.63 -17.69
C ARG A 657 -48.69 29.86 -16.90
N ALA A 658 -48.50 29.84 -15.58
CA ALA A 658 -48.78 30.99 -14.72
C ALA A 658 -47.88 32.20 -15.00
N LEU A 659 -46.71 32.01 -15.63
CA LEU A 659 -45.85 33.07 -16.12
C LEU A 659 -46.18 33.56 -17.55
N GLY A 660 -47.25 33.04 -18.17
CA GLY A 660 -47.68 33.44 -19.51
C GLY A 660 -46.82 32.85 -20.65
N SER A 661 -45.98 31.85 -20.37
CA SER A 661 -45.15 31.21 -21.39
C SER A 661 -45.97 30.20 -22.20
N GLN A 662 -46.40 30.57 -23.41
CA GLN A 662 -47.19 29.71 -24.30
C GLN A 662 -46.35 28.78 -25.22
N GLN A 663 -45.02 28.80 -25.11
CA GLN A 663 -44.11 28.02 -25.97
C GLN A 663 -43.75 26.62 -25.47
N ILE A 664 -44.57 25.97 -24.63
CA ILE A 664 -44.30 24.59 -24.18
C ILE A 664 -45.10 23.62 -25.04
N THR A 665 -44.59 23.34 -26.23
CA THR A 665 -45.23 22.44 -27.20
C THR A 665 -44.98 20.95 -26.92
N ASN A 666 -44.11 20.60 -25.97
CA ASN A 666 -43.78 19.20 -25.67
C ASN A 666 -43.46 18.95 -24.17
N PRO A 667 -44.45 18.65 -23.32
CA PRO A 667 -44.31 18.51 -21.87
C PRO A 667 -43.56 17.24 -21.42
N THR A 668 -43.18 16.36 -22.34
CA THR A 668 -42.55 15.05 -22.06
C THR A 668 -41.03 15.01 -22.32
N SER A 669 -40.41 16.16 -22.63
CA SER A 669 -38.95 16.21 -22.78
C SER A 669 -38.25 16.18 -21.42
N ALA A 670 -37.07 15.53 -21.35
CA ALA A 670 -36.27 15.42 -20.12
C ALA A 670 -35.97 16.78 -19.46
N SER A 671 -36.04 17.87 -20.22
CA SER A 671 -35.87 19.26 -19.76
C SER A 671 -36.96 19.74 -18.80
N TYR A 672 -38.14 19.10 -18.76
CA TYR A 672 -39.27 19.47 -17.87
C TYR A 672 -39.61 18.39 -16.85
N ALA A 673 -38.73 17.41 -16.62
CA ALA A 673 -38.97 16.34 -15.64
C ALA A 673 -38.19 16.62 -14.33
N ILE A 674 -38.91 16.83 -13.22
CA ILE A 674 -38.30 16.94 -11.89
C ILE A 674 -38.31 15.58 -11.21
N SER A 675 -37.16 15.10 -10.74
CA SER A 675 -37.12 13.82 -10.01
C SER A 675 -37.70 13.93 -8.60
N ASN A 676 -38.56 12.99 -8.23
CA ASN A 676 -39.09 12.83 -6.87
C ASN A 676 -38.06 12.30 -5.86
N TYR A 677 -36.80 12.09 -6.28
CA TYR A 677 -35.72 11.51 -5.48
C TYR A 677 -34.45 12.39 -5.50
N ASN A 678 -34.60 13.68 -5.78
CA ASN A 678 -33.48 14.62 -5.82
C ASN A 678 -32.72 14.64 -4.48
N GLY A 679 -31.40 14.45 -4.52
CA GLY A 679 -30.53 14.42 -3.35
C GLY A 679 -30.56 13.12 -2.52
N PHE A 680 -31.18 12.05 -3.02
CA PHE A 680 -31.28 10.78 -2.28
C PHE A 680 -30.03 9.91 -2.43
N ALA A 681 -29.88 8.92 -1.54
CA ALA A 681 -28.65 8.15 -1.36
C ALA A 681 -28.14 7.44 -2.64
N PHE A 682 -29.03 6.83 -3.44
CA PHE A 682 -28.67 6.14 -4.69
C PHE A 682 -28.85 7.02 -5.93
N GLY A 683 -29.08 8.32 -5.74
CA GLY A 683 -29.33 9.27 -6.81
C GLY A 683 -30.72 9.16 -7.42
N GLN A 684 -30.96 10.02 -8.41
CA GLN A 684 -32.20 10.04 -9.18
C GLN A 684 -32.20 8.95 -10.26
N PRO A 685 -33.35 8.32 -10.54
CA PRO A 685 -33.44 7.28 -11.55
C PRO A 685 -33.30 7.89 -12.96
N GLY A 686 -32.16 7.71 -13.62
CA GLY A 686 -31.90 8.29 -14.95
C GLY A 686 -31.95 7.26 -16.07
N GLY A 687 -32.33 7.71 -17.27
CA GLY A 687 -32.27 6.90 -18.49
C GLY A 687 -33.34 7.30 -19.49
N ALA A 688 -32.93 7.84 -20.63
CA ALA A 688 -33.81 7.96 -21.79
C ALA A 688 -34.06 6.56 -22.38
N ARG A 689 -35.07 6.43 -23.23
CA ARG A 689 -35.26 5.20 -24.00
C ARG A 689 -33.99 4.88 -24.78
N VAL A 690 -33.47 3.67 -24.61
CA VAL A 690 -32.33 3.17 -25.37
C VAL A 690 -32.80 1.98 -26.20
N SER A 691 -32.49 2.02 -27.49
CA SER A 691 -32.52 0.87 -28.36
C SER A 691 -31.34 1.05 -29.30
N GLN A 692 -30.19 0.51 -28.94
CA GLN A 692 -28.95 0.79 -29.67
C GLN A 692 -28.20 -0.48 -30.04
N ILE A 693 -27.56 -0.44 -31.20
CA ILE A 693 -26.56 -1.42 -31.62
C ILE A 693 -25.18 -0.77 -31.48
N SER A 694 -24.34 -1.34 -30.63
CA SER A 694 -22.95 -0.94 -30.45
C SER A 694 -22.03 -1.91 -31.18
N PHE A 695 -21.07 -1.38 -31.92
CA PHE A 695 -20.02 -2.13 -32.58
C PHE A 695 -18.68 -1.84 -31.90
N SER A 696 -17.94 -2.89 -31.58
CA SER A 696 -16.55 -2.77 -31.13
C SER A 696 -15.63 -3.68 -31.93
N LEU A 697 -14.41 -3.20 -32.17
CA LEU A 697 -13.38 -3.91 -32.89
C LEU A 697 -12.08 -3.80 -32.12
N GLN A 698 -11.69 -4.88 -31.45
CA GLN A 698 -10.41 -4.98 -30.76
C GLN A 698 -9.36 -5.64 -31.67
N ASN A 699 -8.19 -5.03 -31.77
CA ASN A 699 -7.04 -5.56 -32.50
C ASN A 699 -5.85 -5.73 -31.57
N SER A 700 -5.18 -6.88 -31.61
CA SER A 700 -3.89 -7.06 -30.92
C SER A 700 -2.87 -7.71 -31.85
N LEU A 701 -1.63 -7.24 -31.82
CA LEU A 701 -0.53 -7.71 -32.66
C LEU A 701 0.61 -8.24 -31.79
N GLU A 702 0.97 -9.50 -32.01
CA GLU A 702 2.07 -10.17 -31.32
C GLU A 702 3.11 -10.65 -32.33
N MET A 703 4.37 -10.64 -31.91
CA MET A 703 5.50 -11.12 -32.70
C MET A 703 6.18 -12.28 -31.98
N LYS A 704 6.48 -13.34 -32.73
CA LYS A 704 7.29 -14.47 -32.26
C LYS A 704 8.73 -14.24 -32.69
N VAL A 705 9.62 -14.08 -31.73
CA VAL A 705 11.05 -13.75 -31.91
C VAL A 705 11.89 -14.87 -31.32
N ARG A 706 13.06 -15.19 -31.89
CA ARG A 706 13.99 -16.14 -31.25
C ARG A 706 14.47 -15.64 -29.90
N ASP A 707 14.47 -16.51 -28.90
CA ASP A 707 15.01 -16.18 -27.59
C ASP A 707 16.54 -16.31 -27.63
N THR A 708 17.25 -15.19 -27.55
CA THR A 708 18.71 -15.16 -27.53
C THR A 708 19.31 -15.51 -26.16
N GLN A 709 18.47 -15.69 -25.14
CA GLN A 709 18.88 -15.92 -23.75
C GLN A 709 18.72 -17.38 -23.30
N ASP A 710 18.14 -18.25 -24.15
CA ASP A 710 17.97 -19.67 -23.89
C ASP A 710 19.07 -20.46 -24.59
N THR A 711 20.05 -20.91 -23.79
CA THR A 711 21.15 -21.77 -24.25
C THR A 711 20.79 -23.25 -24.23
N THR A 712 19.60 -23.62 -23.71
CA THR A 712 19.13 -25.01 -23.57
C THR A 712 18.27 -25.49 -24.75
N GLY A 713 17.80 -24.56 -25.60
CA GLY A 713 16.98 -24.87 -26.77
C GLY A 713 15.57 -25.36 -26.47
N THR A 714 15.13 -25.36 -25.21
CA THR A 714 13.81 -25.86 -24.78
C THR A 714 12.69 -24.85 -25.04
N THR A 715 13.01 -23.56 -25.11
CA THR A 715 12.09 -22.46 -25.47
C THR A 715 12.75 -21.53 -26.51
N PRO A 716 12.96 -21.98 -27.75
CA PRO A 716 13.74 -21.25 -28.76
C PRO A 716 13.11 -19.93 -29.22
N PHE A 717 11.86 -19.65 -28.82
CA PHE A 717 11.12 -18.46 -29.22
C PHE A 717 10.37 -17.82 -28.06
N LYS A 718 10.40 -16.50 -28.01
CA LYS A 718 9.66 -15.64 -27.10
C LYS A 718 8.59 -14.85 -27.85
N LYS A 719 7.39 -14.77 -27.29
CA LYS A 719 6.32 -13.89 -27.77
C LYS A 719 6.51 -12.48 -27.19
N VAL A 720 6.49 -11.47 -28.06
CA VAL A 720 6.58 -10.06 -27.70
C VAL A 720 5.36 -9.36 -28.26
N SER A 721 4.62 -8.64 -27.42
CA SER A 721 3.51 -7.80 -27.89
C SER A 721 4.07 -6.57 -28.60
N LEU A 722 3.56 -6.27 -29.80
CA LEU A 722 3.84 -5.02 -30.51
C LEU A 722 2.73 -4.00 -30.26
N LEU A 723 1.51 -4.49 -30.13
CA LEU A 723 0.29 -3.73 -29.93
C LEU A 723 -0.65 -4.57 -29.08
N ASP A 724 -0.83 -4.19 -27.81
CA ASP A 724 -1.71 -4.90 -26.87
C ASP A 724 -3.20 -4.68 -27.19
N GLY A 725 -3.50 -3.57 -27.87
CA GLY A 725 -4.85 -3.19 -28.24
C GLY A 725 -4.91 -1.95 -29.12
N LEU A 726 -5.61 -2.05 -30.23
CA LEU A 726 -6.13 -0.94 -31.00
C LEU A 726 -7.63 -1.18 -31.13
N ASP A 727 -8.37 -0.55 -30.22
CA ASP A 727 -9.79 -0.77 -30.04
C ASP A 727 -10.56 0.40 -30.61
N PHE A 728 -11.54 0.08 -31.44
CA PHE A 728 -12.51 1.04 -31.95
C PHE A 728 -13.88 0.70 -31.41
N GLY A 729 -14.67 1.73 -31.06
CA GLY A 729 -16.02 1.57 -30.56
C GLY A 729 -16.93 2.69 -31.05
N THR A 730 -18.09 2.34 -31.56
CA THR A 730 -19.17 3.28 -31.92
C THR A 730 -20.52 2.57 -31.76
N GLY A 731 -21.61 3.30 -31.90
CA GLY A 731 -22.94 2.71 -31.82
C GLY A 731 -24.00 3.57 -32.48
N TYR A 732 -25.14 2.97 -32.77
CA TYR A 732 -26.28 3.65 -33.35
C TYR A 732 -27.52 3.44 -32.48
N ASN A 733 -28.08 4.52 -31.93
CA ASN A 733 -29.28 4.50 -31.10
C ASN A 733 -30.52 4.82 -31.94
N PHE A 734 -31.36 3.80 -32.15
CA PHE A 734 -32.63 3.89 -32.88
C PHE A 734 -33.72 4.61 -32.09
N ALA A 735 -33.57 4.73 -30.76
CA ALA A 735 -34.55 5.38 -29.90
C ALA A 735 -34.28 6.88 -29.67
N ALA A 736 -33.16 7.43 -30.17
CA ALA A 736 -32.82 8.84 -30.02
C ALA A 736 -33.53 9.69 -31.08
N ASP A 737 -34.07 10.85 -30.68
CA ASP A 737 -34.73 11.81 -31.59
C ASP A 737 -33.73 12.56 -32.49
N SER A 738 -32.47 12.66 -32.08
CA SER A 738 -31.37 13.27 -32.83
C SER A 738 -30.02 12.71 -32.40
N LEU A 739 -28.97 12.94 -33.19
CA LEU A 739 -27.59 12.50 -32.89
C LEU A 739 -27.48 10.99 -32.67
N ASN A 740 -28.18 10.21 -33.50
CA ASN A 740 -28.33 8.76 -33.37
C ASN A 740 -27.00 7.98 -33.41
N LEU A 741 -25.98 8.49 -34.10
CA LEU A 741 -24.66 7.86 -34.23
C LEU A 741 -23.73 8.33 -33.10
N ALA A 742 -23.37 7.42 -32.19
CA ALA A 742 -22.45 7.72 -31.11
C ALA A 742 -21.04 8.05 -31.61
N PRO A 743 -20.28 8.91 -30.89
CA PRO A 743 -18.90 9.22 -31.23
C PRO A 743 -18.04 7.96 -31.35
N LEU A 744 -17.04 8.00 -32.23
CA LEU A 744 -16.06 6.93 -32.35
C LEU A 744 -15.00 7.07 -31.26
N SER A 745 -14.96 6.11 -30.34
CA SER A 745 -13.86 5.96 -29.39
C SER A 745 -12.74 5.14 -30.03
N ALA A 746 -11.50 5.60 -29.92
CA ALA A 746 -10.30 4.88 -30.30
C ALA A 746 -9.35 4.79 -29.11
N VAL A 747 -8.91 3.57 -28.78
CA VAL A 747 -7.96 3.31 -27.70
C VAL A 747 -6.77 2.55 -28.27
N PHE A 748 -5.59 3.12 -28.13
CA PHE A 748 -4.33 2.49 -28.48
C PHE A 748 -3.52 2.22 -27.22
N ARG A 749 -3.17 0.95 -27.00
CA ARG A 749 -2.32 0.50 -25.91
C ARG A 749 -1.19 -0.38 -26.43
N THR A 750 0.01 -0.13 -25.94
CA THR A 750 1.17 -0.99 -26.20
C THR A 750 2.18 -0.93 -25.06
N GLN A 751 2.79 -2.06 -24.77
CA GLN A 751 3.90 -2.19 -23.86
C GLN A 751 5.18 -2.56 -24.61
N VAL A 752 6.06 -1.57 -24.80
CA VAL A 752 7.34 -1.79 -25.46
C VAL A 752 8.36 -2.30 -24.43
N ALA A 753 8.91 -3.48 -24.69
CA ALA A 753 9.96 -4.13 -23.90
C ALA A 753 9.67 -4.28 -22.39
N ARG A 754 8.39 -4.28 -21.98
CA ARG A 754 7.93 -4.30 -20.58
C ARG A 754 8.38 -3.11 -19.73
N LYS A 755 8.83 -2.02 -20.37
CA LYS A 755 9.37 -0.83 -19.70
C LYS A 755 8.58 0.42 -20.02
N LEU A 756 8.19 0.58 -21.28
CA LEU A 756 7.40 1.72 -21.75
C LEU A 756 5.97 1.27 -21.99
N ASN A 757 5.04 1.75 -21.18
CA ASN A 757 3.61 1.63 -21.47
C ASN A 757 3.13 2.91 -22.13
N ILE A 758 2.46 2.74 -23.26
CA ILE A 758 1.84 3.83 -24.02
C ILE A 758 0.34 3.56 -24.01
N ASN A 759 -0.43 4.54 -23.58
CA ASN A 759 -1.88 4.52 -23.63
C ASN A 759 -2.36 5.84 -24.25
N ILE A 760 -3.08 5.74 -25.35
CA ILE A 760 -3.66 6.88 -26.07
C ILE A 760 -5.15 6.62 -26.23
N ASN A 761 -5.97 7.54 -25.76
CA ASN A 761 -7.42 7.50 -25.94
C ASN A 761 -7.83 8.70 -26.79
N GLY A 762 -8.76 8.50 -27.71
CA GLY A 762 -9.32 9.55 -28.54
C GLY A 762 -10.81 9.35 -28.75
N THR A 763 -11.56 10.44 -28.82
CA THR A 763 -12.97 10.45 -29.15
C THR A 763 -13.18 11.33 -30.37
N PHE A 764 -13.89 10.80 -31.37
CA PHE A 764 -14.14 11.47 -32.64
C PHE A 764 -15.64 11.67 -32.84
N GLU A 765 -16.04 12.92 -33.05
CA GLU A 765 -17.41 13.35 -33.29
C GLU A 765 -17.73 13.35 -34.78
N PHE A 766 -18.88 12.79 -35.16
CA PHE A 766 -19.36 12.78 -36.53
C PHE A 766 -20.25 13.97 -36.88
N TYR A 767 -20.70 14.74 -35.88
CA TYR A 767 -21.67 15.81 -36.07
C TYR A 767 -21.03 17.21 -36.11
N GLN A 768 -21.64 18.08 -36.91
CA GLN A 768 -21.31 19.50 -36.97
C GLN A 768 -21.70 20.19 -35.66
N ARG A 769 -21.21 21.42 -35.46
CA ARG A 769 -21.59 22.27 -34.33
C ARG A 769 -22.12 23.61 -34.84
N ASP A 770 -23.03 24.21 -34.09
CA ASP A 770 -23.46 25.59 -34.30
C ASP A 770 -22.43 26.61 -33.75
N SER A 771 -22.78 27.90 -33.78
CA SER A 771 -21.94 28.98 -33.23
C SER A 771 -21.80 28.95 -31.70
N SER A 772 -22.72 28.28 -30.99
CA SER A 772 -22.68 28.09 -29.54
C SER A 772 -21.81 26.89 -29.12
N GLY A 773 -21.37 26.07 -30.08
CA GLY A 773 -20.59 24.85 -29.81
C GLY A 773 -21.46 23.61 -29.56
N THR A 774 -22.78 23.72 -29.72
CA THR A 774 -23.73 22.63 -29.57
C THR A 774 -23.75 21.74 -30.81
N LEU A 775 -23.79 20.42 -30.62
CA LEU A 775 -23.88 19.49 -31.75
C LEU A 775 -25.24 19.65 -32.45
N ILE A 776 -25.21 19.76 -33.77
CA ILE A 776 -26.41 19.77 -34.60
C ILE A 776 -26.54 18.45 -35.34
N ASN A 777 -27.77 18.03 -35.63
CA ASN A 777 -28.06 16.77 -36.32
C ASN A 777 -27.72 16.82 -37.83
N ARG A 778 -26.49 17.24 -38.15
CA ARG A 778 -25.89 17.27 -39.49
C ARG A 778 -24.51 16.65 -39.43
N TYR A 779 -24.21 15.75 -40.36
CA TYR A 779 -22.93 15.05 -40.34
C TYR A 779 -21.80 15.93 -40.89
N LEU A 780 -20.60 15.77 -40.34
CA LEU A 780 -19.38 16.40 -40.85
C LEU A 780 -19.02 15.93 -42.27
N PHE A 781 -19.56 14.79 -42.71
CA PHE A 781 -19.39 14.26 -44.07
C PHE A 781 -19.84 15.26 -45.14
N GLU A 782 -20.90 16.04 -44.86
CA GLU A 782 -21.40 17.11 -45.73
C GLU A 782 -20.36 18.22 -45.93
N GLN A 783 -19.43 18.40 -44.98
CA GLN A 783 -18.32 19.34 -45.03
C GLN A 783 -17.00 18.68 -45.48
N ARG A 784 -17.05 17.51 -46.12
CA ARG A 784 -15.88 16.69 -46.52
C ARG A 784 -14.94 16.32 -45.36
N ARG A 785 -15.45 16.24 -44.13
CA ARG A 785 -14.71 15.79 -42.95
C ARG A 785 -15.34 14.53 -42.39
N ILE A 786 -14.55 13.49 -42.12
CA ILE A 786 -15.09 12.22 -41.63
C ILE A 786 -15.52 12.35 -40.16
N ALA A 787 -14.64 12.89 -39.32
CA ALA A 787 -14.95 13.16 -37.93
C ALA A 787 -14.04 14.29 -37.40
N ARG A 788 -14.41 14.85 -36.26
CA ARG A 788 -13.60 15.83 -35.52
C ARG A 788 -13.15 15.21 -34.20
N LEU A 789 -11.86 15.26 -33.89
CA LEU A 789 -11.35 14.88 -32.58
C LEU A 789 -11.95 15.81 -31.51
N SER A 790 -12.80 15.29 -30.62
CA SER A 790 -13.40 16.06 -29.51
C SER A 790 -12.49 16.08 -28.28
N SER A 791 -11.88 14.95 -27.98
CA SER A 791 -10.92 14.83 -26.89
C SER A 791 -9.88 13.76 -27.20
N ALA A 792 -8.66 13.95 -26.69
CA ALA A 792 -7.66 12.91 -26.65
C ALA A 792 -6.87 12.96 -25.35
N SER A 793 -6.38 11.81 -24.90
CA SER A 793 -5.45 11.72 -23.78
C SER A 793 -4.28 10.84 -24.17
N ILE A 794 -3.09 11.22 -23.72
CA ILE A 794 -1.86 10.46 -23.90
C ILE A 794 -1.27 10.24 -22.52
N GLN A 795 -1.01 8.98 -22.18
CA GLN A 795 -0.30 8.56 -20.99
C GLN A 795 0.89 7.72 -21.43
N LEU A 796 2.10 8.19 -21.12
CA LEU A 796 3.34 7.45 -21.31
C LEU A 796 3.92 7.19 -19.94
N SER A 797 4.14 5.93 -19.58
CA SER A 797 4.86 5.57 -18.36
C SER A 797 6.06 4.74 -18.72
N TYR A 798 7.25 5.24 -18.39
CA TYR A 798 8.50 4.52 -18.54
C TYR A 798 9.02 4.13 -17.16
N GLN A 799 9.26 2.85 -16.95
CA GLN A 799 9.92 2.34 -15.76
C GLN A 799 11.18 1.59 -16.15
N PHE A 800 12.30 2.04 -15.58
CA PHE A 800 13.58 1.38 -15.70
C PHE A 800 14.06 0.98 -14.32
N ASN A 801 14.08 -0.33 -14.08
CA ASN A 801 14.70 -0.94 -12.92
C ASN A 801 15.63 -2.09 -13.38
N PRO A 802 16.96 -1.96 -13.26
CA PRO A 802 17.93 -3.00 -13.59
C PRO A 802 17.73 -4.32 -12.83
N ALA A 803 17.25 -4.25 -11.59
CA ALA A 803 17.09 -5.39 -10.68
C ALA A 803 15.90 -6.30 -11.03
N ALA A 804 14.97 -5.83 -11.88
CA ALA A 804 13.88 -6.65 -12.39
C ALA A 804 14.34 -7.75 -13.39
N LYS A 805 15.65 -7.97 -13.56
CA LYS A 805 16.19 -9.13 -14.26
C LYS A 805 16.21 -10.35 -13.32
N PRO A 806 15.50 -11.46 -13.64
CA PRO A 806 15.40 -12.64 -12.78
C PRO A 806 16.65 -13.55 -12.82
N LYS A 807 17.86 -13.00 -12.99
CA LYS A 807 19.10 -13.78 -13.09
C LYS A 807 20.12 -13.36 -12.04
N LYS A 808 19.92 -13.83 -10.81
CA LYS A 808 20.97 -14.34 -9.92
C LYS A 808 20.31 -15.17 -8.81
N LYS A 809 20.51 -16.50 -8.84
CA LYS A 809 20.27 -17.35 -7.67
C LYS A 809 21.34 -16.99 -6.65
N SER A 810 20.99 -16.16 -5.67
CA SER A 810 21.79 -16.01 -4.46
C SER A 810 21.71 -17.33 -3.69
N ASN A 811 22.85 -18.01 -3.52
CA ASN A 811 23.02 -19.19 -2.67
C ASN A 811 23.34 -18.81 -1.21
N VAL A 812 22.98 -17.61 -0.77
CA VAL A 812 22.96 -17.25 0.66
C VAL A 812 21.50 -17.26 1.10
N ALA A 813 21.16 -18.10 2.06
CA ALA A 813 19.86 -18.07 2.73
C ALA A 813 19.74 -16.73 3.47
N ARG A 814 19.23 -15.71 2.78
CA ARG A 814 18.66 -14.51 3.40
C ARG A 814 17.42 -15.00 4.13
N GLU A 815 17.39 -14.94 5.46
CA GLU A 815 16.11 -14.97 6.17
C GLU A 815 15.27 -13.84 5.55
N VAL A 816 14.20 -14.27 4.89
CA VAL A 816 13.33 -13.41 4.11
C VAL A 816 12.65 -12.46 5.11
N ALA A 817 13.12 -11.23 5.19
CA ALA A 817 12.28 -10.12 5.65
C ALA A 817 10.97 -10.23 4.87
N PRO A 818 9.80 -10.26 5.53
CA PRO A 818 8.55 -10.58 4.87
C PRO A 818 8.37 -9.69 3.64
N THR A 819 8.16 -10.34 2.49
CA THR A 819 7.81 -9.74 1.22
C THR A 819 6.48 -9.01 1.33
N ASN A 820 6.56 -7.76 1.78
CA ASN A 820 5.58 -6.72 1.63
C ASN A 820 6.34 -5.41 1.48
N ASP A 821 6.91 -5.20 0.30
CA ASP A 821 7.19 -3.86 -0.19
C ASP A 821 6.04 -3.44 -1.12
N PRO A 822 4.98 -2.79 -0.58
CA PRO A 822 4.12 -1.95 -1.36
C PRO A 822 4.52 -0.48 -1.16
N VAL A 823 4.97 0.11 -2.27
CA VAL A 823 4.40 1.35 -2.80
C VAL A 823 4.86 2.67 -2.14
N LEU A 824 5.54 3.46 -2.98
CA LEU A 824 5.26 4.88 -3.26
C LEU A 824 3.80 5.29 -2.95
N GLY A 825 3.44 5.57 -1.69
CA GLY A 825 2.06 6.01 -1.41
C GLY A 825 1.51 5.95 0.02
N ALA A 826 2.20 5.39 1.02
CA ALA A 826 1.68 5.40 2.40
C ALA A 826 2.22 6.60 3.21
N PRO A 827 1.37 7.41 3.89
CA PRO A 827 1.80 8.43 4.84
C PRO A 827 2.09 7.80 6.21
N GLN A 828 2.77 6.65 6.24
CA GLN A 828 3.39 6.20 7.47
C GLN A 828 4.73 6.93 7.60
N GLN A 829 5.07 7.39 8.81
CA GLN A 829 6.47 7.67 9.13
C GLN A 829 7.24 6.43 8.66
N ALA A 830 8.02 6.57 7.59
CA ALA A 830 9.10 5.63 7.32
C ALA A 830 9.80 5.52 8.66
N ASP A 831 9.75 4.35 9.29
CA ASP A 831 10.65 4.09 10.40
C ASP A 831 12.03 4.17 9.73
N PRO A 832 12.81 5.25 9.91
CA PRO A 832 14.01 5.47 9.12
C PRO A 832 15.10 4.44 9.38
N TYR A 833 14.82 3.45 10.24
CA TYR A 833 15.78 2.70 11.01
C TYR A 833 15.70 1.17 10.81
N GLU A 834 14.71 0.63 10.08
CA GLU A 834 14.65 -0.80 9.72
C GLU A 834 14.86 -1.11 8.23
N ASP A 835 14.82 -0.11 7.34
CA ASP A 835 15.07 -0.35 5.92
C ASP A 835 16.57 -0.51 5.67
N TYR A 836 17.04 -1.76 5.68
CA TYR A 836 18.24 -2.15 4.96
C TYR A 836 18.05 -1.76 3.49
N VAL A 837 18.54 -0.57 3.13
CA VAL A 837 18.53 -0.11 1.75
C VAL A 837 19.34 -1.11 0.94
N ASP A 838 18.70 -1.85 0.05
CA ASP A 838 19.39 -2.83 -0.79
C ASP A 838 20.32 -2.08 -1.77
N PHE A 839 21.64 -2.21 -1.56
CA PHE A 839 22.67 -1.45 -2.29
C PHE A 839 23.04 -2.04 -3.66
N GLU A 840 22.31 -3.05 -4.15
CA GLU A 840 22.59 -3.72 -5.42
C GLU A 840 22.15 -2.95 -6.68
N ILE A 841 21.34 -1.89 -6.55
CA ILE A 841 20.74 -1.21 -7.73
C ILE A 841 21.55 0.06 -8.11
N PRO A 842 22.15 0.12 -9.32
CA PRO A 842 23.00 1.26 -9.71
C PRO A 842 22.21 2.53 -10.02
N TRP A 843 21.00 2.41 -10.59
CA TRP A 843 20.05 3.51 -10.77
C TRP A 843 18.66 3.00 -11.13
N GLU A 844 17.65 3.77 -10.75
CA GLU A 844 16.26 3.58 -11.11
C GLU A 844 15.71 4.88 -11.67
N LEU A 845 14.90 4.75 -12.72
CA LEU A 845 14.21 5.87 -13.35
C LEU A 845 12.76 5.47 -13.60
N SER A 846 11.86 6.31 -13.12
CA SER A 846 10.43 6.25 -13.39
C SER A 846 10.01 7.61 -13.95
N THR A 847 9.45 7.58 -15.15
CA THR A 847 9.01 8.78 -15.85
C THR A 847 7.56 8.58 -16.27
N SER A 848 6.70 9.53 -15.95
CA SER A 848 5.31 9.54 -16.42
C SER A 848 5.02 10.86 -17.12
N PHE A 849 4.52 10.78 -18.34
CA PHE A 849 4.05 11.92 -19.11
C PHE A 849 2.55 11.78 -19.36
N GLY A 850 1.79 12.81 -19.02
CA GLY A 850 0.37 12.89 -19.25
C GLY A 850 0.03 14.15 -20.04
N ALA A 851 -0.69 14.00 -21.15
CA ALA A 851 -1.25 15.13 -21.89
C ALA A 851 -2.73 14.89 -22.21
N SER A 852 -3.51 15.96 -22.19
CA SER A 852 -4.92 15.94 -22.57
C SER A 852 -5.23 17.06 -23.56
N TYR A 853 -5.97 16.69 -24.59
CA TYR A 853 -6.52 17.57 -25.61
C TYR A 853 -8.04 17.60 -25.45
N THR A 854 -8.61 18.79 -25.54
CA THR A 854 -10.05 19.01 -25.65
C THR A 854 -10.27 20.04 -26.73
N ASP A 855 -11.15 19.73 -27.68
CA ASP A 855 -11.50 20.66 -28.74
C ASP A 855 -12.09 21.96 -28.13
N PRO A 856 -11.43 23.12 -28.31
CA PRO A 856 -11.82 24.37 -27.68
C PRO A 856 -13.04 25.03 -28.34
N GLY A 857 -13.67 24.36 -29.32
CA GLY A 857 -14.91 24.79 -29.94
C GLY A 857 -14.72 25.81 -31.08
N PRO A 858 -15.84 26.25 -31.69
CA PRO A 858 -15.84 27.23 -32.77
C PRO A 858 -15.29 28.58 -32.30
N ARG A 859 -14.73 29.36 -33.23
CA ARG A 859 -14.30 30.73 -32.93
C ARG A 859 -15.55 31.61 -32.79
N ALA A 860 -15.68 32.32 -31.67
CA ALA A 860 -16.79 33.25 -31.45
C ALA A 860 -16.82 34.34 -32.54
N SER A 861 -18.02 34.73 -32.98
CA SER A 861 -18.22 35.81 -33.95
C SER A 861 -17.80 37.17 -33.37
N ARG A 862 -17.43 38.14 -34.23
CA ARG A 862 -16.98 39.49 -33.85
C ARG A 862 -17.92 40.28 -32.93
N LEU A 863 -19.21 39.89 -32.80
CA LEU A 863 -20.18 40.58 -31.93
C LEU A 863 -20.00 40.27 -30.43
N THR A 864 -19.25 39.23 -30.07
CA THR A 864 -19.02 38.81 -28.66
C THR A 864 -17.76 39.46 -28.06
N VAL A 865 -17.26 40.57 -28.64
CA VAL A 865 -16.01 41.25 -28.21
C VAL A 865 -16.22 42.12 -26.95
N LEU A 866 -17.47 42.39 -26.54
CA LEU A 866 -17.74 43.09 -25.28
C LEU A 866 -17.46 42.23 -24.03
N ASN A 867 -17.46 40.90 -24.16
CA ASN A 867 -16.99 39.98 -23.12
C ASN A 867 -15.75 39.25 -23.64
N ARG A 868 -14.59 39.55 -23.05
CA ARG A 868 -13.24 39.11 -23.43
C ARG A 868 -13.01 37.59 -23.24
N TYR A 869 -13.87 36.74 -23.81
CA TYR A 869 -13.74 35.28 -23.80
C TYR A 869 -12.54 34.87 -24.66
N LEU A 870 -11.36 34.81 -24.05
CA LEU A 870 -10.18 34.21 -24.63
C LEU A 870 -10.48 32.73 -24.91
N ARG A 871 -10.37 32.33 -26.18
CA ARG A 871 -10.54 30.92 -26.58
C ARG A 871 -9.57 30.06 -25.76
N PRO A 872 -10.04 29.04 -25.01
CA PRO A 872 -9.15 28.20 -24.23
C PRO A 872 -8.16 27.47 -25.13
N LEU A 873 -6.95 27.22 -24.61
CA LEU A 873 -5.96 26.42 -25.33
C LEU A 873 -6.48 24.98 -25.47
N PRO A 874 -6.29 24.34 -26.64
CA PRO A 874 -6.76 22.98 -26.89
C PRO A 874 -6.07 21.93 -26.00
N VAL A 875 -4.84 22.20 -25.56
CA VAL A 875 -4.11 21.34 -24.62
C VAL A 875 -4.47 21.78 -23.20
N THR A 876 -5.25 20.93 -22.51
CA THR A 876 -5.79 21.25 -21.19
C THR A 876 -4.81 20.93 -20.07
N VAL A 877 -4.01 19.87 -20.23
CA VAL A 877 -2.92 19.45 -19.34
C VAL A 877 -1.77 18.90 -20.18
N ALA A 878 -0.53 19.20 -19.78
CA ALA A 878 0.66 18.55 -20.29
C ALA A 878 1.71 18.57 -19.17
N ALA A 879 1.97 17.42 -18.54
CA ALA A 879 2.85 17.32 -17.40
C ALA A 879 3.76 16.09 -17.49
N LEU A 880 5.03 16.28 -17.10
CA LEU A 880 6.02 15.22 -16.96
C LEU A 880 6.39 15.10 -15.49
N ASN A 881 6.30 13.90 -14.92
CA ASN A 881 6.86 13.60 -13.61
C ASN A 881 8.02 12.63 -13.78
N VAL A 882 9.11 12.90 -13.08
CA VAL A 882 10.32 12.10 -13.09
C VAL A 882 10.69 11.80 -11.65
N SER A 883 10.84 10.53 -11.32
CA SER A 883 11.34 10.08 -10.02
C SER A 883 12.30 8.93 -10.17
N GLY A 884 13.24 8.80 -9.26
CA GLY A 884 14.22 7.75 -9.32
C GLY A 884 15.21 7.82 -8.18
N SER A 885 16.17 6.92 -8.21
CA SER A 885 17.35 7.02 -7.38
C SER A 885 18.59 6.63 -8.16
N VAL A 886 19.71 7.26 -7.87
CA VAL A 886 21.01 6.99 -8.48
C VAL A 886 22.00 6.71 -7.38
N LYS A 887 22.75 5.64 -7.53
CA LYS A 887 23.88 5.31 -6.68
C LYS A 887 25.12 6.02 -7.24
N LEU A 888 25.59 7.05 -6.55
CA LEU A 888 26.74 7.85 -6.98
C LEU A 888 28.07 7.19 -6.56
N THR A 889 28.09 6.52 -5.39
CA THR A 889 29.20 5.67 -4.93
C THR A 889 28.64 4.44 -4.20
N GLU A 890 29.49 3.47 -3.84
CA GLU A 890 29.08 2.28 -3.06
C GLU A 890 28.27 2.63 -1.80
N ASN A 891 28.60 3.76 -1.19
CA ASN A 891 28.07 4.24 0.07
C ASN A 891 27.24 5.51 -0.06
N PHE A 892 26.87 5.94 -1.28
CA PHE A 892 26.10 7.19 -1.48
C PHE A 892 24.99 7.03 -2.52
N ARG A 893 23.75 7.29 -2.09
CA ARG A 893 22.54 7.22 -2.91
C ARG A 893 21.84 8.57 -2.90
N LEU A 894 21.43 9.01 -4.09
CA LEU A 894 20.62 10.20 -4.31
C LEU A 894 19.28 9.79 -4.91
N GLY A 895 18.20 9.95 -4.16
CA GLY A 895 16.82 9.93 -4.64
C GLY A 895 16.39 11.30 -5.15
N TYR A 896 15.55 11.31 -6.17
CA TYR A 896 14.95 12.54 -6.70
C TYR A 896 13.51 12.28 -7.13
N SER A 897 12.66 13.29 -6.95
CA SER A 897 11.30 13.34 -7.48
C SER A 897 11.03 14.77 -7.90
N THR A 898 10.65 14.95 -9.16
CA THR A 898 10.39 16.27 -9.75
C THR A 898 9.34 16.16 -10.83
N GLY A 899 8.80 17.28 -11.28
CA GLY A 899 7.99 17.31 -12.48
C GLY A 899 7.94 18.68 -13.11
N TYR A 900 7.38 18.75 -14.31
CA TYR A 900 7.27 19.97 -15.10
C TYR A 900 5.89 20.04 -15.73
N ASP A 901 5.20 21.15 -15.50
CA ASP A 901 3.94 21.47 -16.14
C ASP A 901 4.21 22.35 -17.37
N PHE A 902 4.07 21.78 -18.57
CA PHE A 902 4.33 22.45 -19.84
C PHE A 902 3.29 23.52 -20.16
N LYS A 903 2.08 23.44 -19.57
CA LYS A 903 1.03 24.45 -19.78
C LYS A 903 1.31 25.70 -18.96
N ASN A 904 1.62 25.51 -17.68
CA ASN A 904 1.92 26.62 -16.76
C ASN A 904 3.39 27.07 -16.82
N LYS A 905 4.23 26.35 -17.57
CA LYS A 905 5.69 26.57 -17.72
C LYS A 905 6.43 26.58 -16.38
N ASN A 906 5.93 25.81 -15.41
CA ASN A 906 6.44 25.79 -14.04
C ASN A 906 6.90 24.39 -13.64
N VAL A 907 7.98 24.36 -12.85
CA VAL A 907 8.43 23.13 -12.20
C VAL A 907 7.45 22.79 -11.07
N THR A 908 7.01 21.54 -11.01
CA THR A 908 6.11 21.05 -9.94
C THR A 908 6.92 20.71 -8.69
N PHE A 909 6.33 19.99 -7.74
CA PHE A 909 6.98 19.66 -6.47
C PHE A 909 8.28 18.87 -6.69
N THR A 910 9.41 19.43 -6.22
CA THR A 910 10.73 18.81 -6.30
C THR A 910 11.25 18.42 -4.91
N SER A 911 11.67 17.17 -4.79
CA SER A 911 12.25 16.55 -3.60
C SER A 911 13.54 15.84 -3.97
N LEU A 912 14.59 16.09 -3.22
CA LEU A 912 15.89 15.45 -3.35
C LEU A 912 16.19 14.74 -2.04
N ASP A 913 16.36 13.43 -2.09
CA ASP A 913 16.63 12.58 -0.94
C ASP A 913 18.06 12.10 -1.04
N PHE A 914 18.83 12.14 0.03
CA PHE A 914 20.20 11.64 0.01
C PHE A 914 20.47 10.75 1.21
N TYR A 915 21.29 9.74 0.96
CA TYR A 915 21.71 8.78 1.97
C TYR A 915 23.18 8.46 1.76
N ARG A 916 24.00 8.61 2.81
CA ARG A 916 25.41 8.27 2.82
C ARG A 916 25.75 7.34 3.99
N ASP A 917 26.36 6.21 3.69
CA ASP A 917 26.95 5.31 4.67
C ASP A 917 28.41 5.75 4.96
N LEU A 918 28.74 5.92 6.24
CA LEU A 918 30.07 6.26 6.75
C LEU A 918 30.61 5.14 7.65
N HIS A 919 30.24 3.89 7.39
CA HIS A 919 30.61 2.67 8.12
C HIS A 919 29.93 2.54 9.48
N CYS A 920 30.23 3.43 10.43
CA CYS A 920 29.62 3.42 11.77
C CYS A 920 28.60 4.54 11.96
N TRP A 921 28.61 5.52 11.06
CA TRP A 921 27.67 6.63 11.01
C TRP A 921 26.90 6.57 9.69
N GLN A 922 25.71 7.14 9.69
CA GLN A 922 24.93 7.35 8.49
C GLN A 922 24.44 8.79 8.43
N ILE A 923 24.43 9.35 7.23
CA ILE A 923 23.82 10.63 6.93
C ILE A 923 22.60 10.37 6.05
N SER A 924 21.46 10.87 6.47
CA SER A 924 20.24 10.87 5.66
C SER A 924 19.66 12.28 5.62
N GLY A 925 19.00 12.62 4.52
CA GLY A 925 18.34 13.90 4.44
C GLY A 925 17.42 14.06 3.25
N ASN A 926 16.54 15.04 3.38
CA ASN A 926 15.60 15.47 2.34
C ASN A 926 15.82 16.96 2.10
N TRP A 927 15.87 17.38 0.83
CA TRP A 927 16.02 18.77 0.42
C TRP A 927 14.96 19.13 -0.62
N ARG A 928 14.30 20.27 -0.39
CA ARG A 928 13.30 20.88 -1.26
C ARG A 928 13.82 22.26 -1.68
N PRO A 929 14.33 22.40 -2.90
CA PRO A 929 15.05 23.60 -3.31
C PRO A 929 14.15 24.83 -3.53
N PHE A 930 12.91 24.65 -3.97
CA PHE A 930 11.98 25.75 -4.32
C PHE A 930 10.52 25.39 -3.99
N GLY A 931 9.62 26.37 -4.15
CA GLY A 931 8.19 26.26 -3.82
C GLY A 931 7.85 26.65 -2.39
N TYR A 932 6.56 26.60 -2.04
CA TYR A 932 6.04 27.00 -0.72
C TYR A 932 6.57 26.15 0.44
N THR A 933 7.03 24.93 0.16
CA THR A 933 7.54 23.98 1.17
C THR A 933 9.06 23.83 1.13
N ARG A 934 9.78 24.81 0.54
CA ARG A 934 11.25 24.84 0.48
C ARG A 934 11.87 24.67 1.86
N GLY A 935 12.93 23.88 1.93
CA GLY A 935 13.58 23.53 3.20
C GLY A 935 14.47 22.29 3.06
N TYR A 936 15.19 21.95 4.13
CA TYR A 936 15.99 20.74 4.19
C TYR A 936 15.93 20.12 5.58
N ASN A 937 16.06 18.79 5.63
CA ASN A 937 16.28 18.02 6.84
C ASN A 937 17.55 17.19 6.63
N VAL A 938 18.50 17.27 7.54
CA VAL A 938 19.69 16.42 7.55
C VAL A 938 19.81 15.79 8.93
N THR A 939 19.94 14.47 8.95
CA THR A 939 20.14 13.67 10.16
C THR A 939 21.44 12.89 10.02
N ILE A 940 22.33 13.06 11.00
CA ILE A 940 23.55 12.27 11.18
C ILE A 940 23.32 11.40 12.40
N ALA A 941 23.43 10.08 12.28
CA ALA A 941 23.19 9.16 13.39
C ALA A 941 24.17 7.98 13.36
N ALA A 942 24.45 7.39 14.52
CA ALA A 942 25.16 6.12 14.59
C ALA A 942 24.32 5.01 13.91
N LYS A 943 24.99 4.09 13.20
CA LYS A 943 24.33 3.02 12.43
C LYS A 943 23.82 1.89 13.33
N SER A 944 24.52 1.60 14.43
CA SER A 944 24.14 0.54 15.37
C SER A 944 22.88 0.90 16.13
N SER A 945 21.98 -0.08 16.26
CA SER A 945 20.73 0.02 17.00
C SER A 945 20.92 0.45 18.45
N LEU A 946 22.02 0.02 19.08
CA LEU A 946 22.36 0.30 20.47
C LEU A 946 22.78 1.76 20.74
N LEU A 947 23.26 2.47 19.72
CA LEU A 947 23.75 3.85 19.84
C LEU A 947 22.94 4.84 18.97
N GLN A 948 21.76 4.45 18.49
CA GLN A 948 20.90 5.27 17.61
C GLN A 948 20.49 6.62 18.22
N ASP A 949 20.45 6.74 19.55
CA ASP A 949 20.16 7.99 20.24
C ASP A 949 21.27 9.04 20.05
N LEU A 950 22.46 8.62 19.64
CA LEU A 950 23.57 9.48 19.25
C LEU A 950 23.32 10.06 17.85
N LYS A 951 22.41 11.03 17.76
CA LYS A 951 22.00 11.66 16.51
C LYS A 951 22.04 13.19 16.58
N LEU A 952 22.46 13.79 15.47
CA LEU A 952 22.39 15.22 15.22
C LEU A 952 21.39 15.47 14.09
N ASN A 953 20.30 16.16 14.40
CA ASN A 953 19.29 16.53 13.40
C ASN A 953 19.32 18.05 13.19
N ARG A 954 19.45 18.47 11.93
CA ARG A 954 19.27 19.86 11.52
C ARG A 954 18.12 19.93 10.54
N ASN A 955 17.03 20.56 10.98
CA ASN A 955 15.82 20.74 10.18
C ASN A 955 15.55 22.23 9.97
N ARG A 956 15.55 22.66 8.71
CA ARG A 956 15.03 23.96 8.28
C ARG A 956 13.83 23.71 7.37
N SER A 957 12.64 23.67 7.96
CA SER A 957 11.38 23.43 7.25
C SER A 957 10.68 24.75 6.91
N PHE A 958 9.64 24.68 6.08
CA PHE A 958 8.78 25.84 5.78
C PHE A 958 7.99 26.35 7.00
N LEU A 959 7.85 25.55 8.06
CA LEU A 959 7.22 25.94 9.32
C LEU A 959 8.17 26.68 10.26
N ASN A 960 9.48 26.43 10.15
CA ASN A 960 10.52 26.95 11.07
C ASN A 960 11.58 27.75 10.29
N ARG A 961 11.16 28.51 9.27
CA ARG A 961 12.05 29.05 8.23
C ARG A 961 12.85 30.28 8.63
#